data_AF-A0A806TDM0-F1
#
_entry.id   AF-A0A806TDM0-F1
#
_cell.length_a   1.000
_cell.length_b   1.000
_cell.length_c   1.000
_cell.angle_alpha   90.00
_cell.angle_beta   90.00
_cell.angle_gamma   90.00
#
_symmetry.space_group_name_H-M   'P 1'
#
loop_
_entity.id
_entity.type
_entity.pdbx_description
1 polymer ?
#
loop_
_entity_poly.entity_id
_entity_poly.type
_entity_poly.pdbx_seq_one_letter_code
_entity_poly.pdbx_strand_id
1 'polypeptide(L)'
;MINTKKALTALDEEKIQKLMRILPKSRNKDPLAAAKNIMGNKYPLPPFGVIRYPKGILWNEDKSRSFLRLIHGHTFLGCLTDAYEETKEEQYKDKAIGLVKDWIQKNPYPNGSNEMAFHDETTAMRLQYWLRLYILAKDKLASSDEQLLLENMAKTANLLSQDDFHSTNTNHGMFQDISLLAYAMYFEEADNESDRYRDIALKRLVDYFTYVYTEEGVHKEHSPSYHFLVSNYLNKLVVWLKDLSPNHAKFFVDLFKKTEKYATYIIRPDGLFPPLCDTESKPVVNSSYRSLYKSEEFLYAVHQGKAGRMPVEKDAVFKDSGYAIFRSGWERKEKETYVLFSAAYHTSYHKHSDDLNMHIYSNGDIITEAGPNGYNYKDKFTKYAYSSFGHNTLIVDGRGLPRVDHQHEKVYIKDYQLTEDYSEATGVNERYSGVTHTRNVRYNKQLEHITVRDHVASEDTHQYKLFWHVAPDLEVHVRDQIVELFRNNKKVAELEITSTTDVNIRAVREQTVPHVQGWVFPKMESKQPATVLELDFSSGKDSVEVVTEFRLANYKIAARDQGPFELESHYQSMNGVKYHFVPAADETLQDKLVIVFSALANKYHYVYNYMKTLDEVGANKLFILDDFGEQGSYYLGKNRNHVIETSVSSLIQYIMSKHGFTHKNVMTVGSSKGGYAALYYGIKYHFGQVIAGAPQSKLGDFLIDQAEHVNIAEYISGSDNVNKEYLNQILFNLLDQPVDSAPDIRLYVGTWDYHHKSHVLPLYHQLKDRGYKVTLDLEDRANHKDLKGYFPLYLGRTISEILDVQYVEHVPFKIKRALLKDNKSYFIARCDTEGHGNLEYAYYIYKDDKIVHKTSYIEEEIFRYKPRAKGEYRCRIFVRNQYKQKAVRDTNSVFI
;
A
#
# COMPACT_ATOMS: atom_id res chain seq x y z
N MET A 1 37.83 -36.50 33.62
CA MET A 1 37.17 -37.08 34.82
C MET A 1 36.84 -35.91 35.74
N ILE A 2 35.55 -35.71 36.04
CA ILE A 2 35.11 -34.59 36.90
C ILE A 2 35.45 -34.92 38.36
N ASN A 3 36.20 -34.04 39.03
CA ASN A 3 36.48 -34.15 40.45
C ASN A 3 35.36 -33.50 41.29
N THR A 4 34.35 -34.28 41.66
CA THR A 4 33.16 -33.82 42.39
C THR A 4 33.47 -33.22 43.77
N LYS A 5 34.57 -33.64 44.42
CA LYS A 5 35.00 -33.07 45.71
C LYS A 5 35.54 -31.63 45.59
N LYS A 6 36.08 -31.23 44.42
CA LYS A 6 36.50 -29.84 44.16
C LYS A 6 35.34 -28.93 43.71
N ALA A 7 34.35 -29.48 43.02
CA ALA A 7 33.14 -28.73 42.61
C ALA A 7 32.34 -28.18 43.82
N LEU A 8 32.47 -28.82 45.00
CA LEU A 8 31.79 -28.44 46.24
C LEU A 8 32.37 -27.18 46.92
N THR A 9 33.56 -26.70 46.52
CA THR A 9 34.31 -25.66 47.26
C THR A 9 34.65 -24.40 46.47
N ALA A 10 34.22 -24.28 45.20
CA ALA A 10 34.88 -23.44 44.20
C ALA A 10 34.09 -22.21 43.68
N LEU A 11 32.81 -22.36 43.35
CA LEU A 11 31.96 -21.23 42.94
C LEU A 11 31.22 -20.70 44.16
N ASP A 12 31.35 -19.40 44.42
CA ASP A 12 30.54 -18.76 45.45
C ASP A 12 29.03 -18.94 45.14
N GLU A 13 28.23 -18.95 46.19
CA GLU A 13 26.78 -19.18 46.11
C GLU A 13 26.09 -18.13 45.20
N GLU A 14 26.64 -16.93 45.11
CA GLU A 14 26.14 -15.84 44.26
C GLU A 14 26.30 -16.16 42.77
N LYS A 15 27.44 -16.72 42.34
CA LYS A 15 27.70 -17.15 40.96
C LYS A 15 26.79 -18.31 40.56
N ILE A 16 26.54 -19.26 41.45
CA ILE A 16 25.58 -20.35 41.21
C ILE A 16 24.17 -19.79 41.03
N GLN A 17 23.75 -18.84 41.87
CA GLN A 17 22.45 -18.17 41.73
C GLN A 17 22.33 -17.40 40.41
N LYS A 18 23.40 -16.72 39.97
CA LYS A 18 23.46 -16.05 38.66
C LYS A 18 23.37 -17.04 37.50
N LEU A 19 24.08 -18.17 37.55
CA LEU A 19 23.98 -19.23 36.55
C LEU A 19 22.55 -19.83 36.51
N MET A 20 21.94 -20.07 37.67
CA MET A 20 20.58 -20.61 37.75
C MET A 20 19.50 -19.72 37.13
N ARG A 21 19.75 -18.41 36.99
CA ARG A 21 18.84 -17.47 36.30
C ARG A 21 18.88 -17.60 34.78
N ILE A 22 19.96 -18.13 34.20
CA ILE A 22 20.10 -18.29 32.75
C ILE A 22 19.64 -19.66 32.25
N LEU A 23 19.69 -20.68 33.10
CA LEU A 23 19.28 -22.03 32.75
C LEU A 23 17.76 -22.09 32.52
N PRO A 24 17.31 -22.90 31.55
CA PRO A 24 15.93 -22.89 31.12
C PRO A 24 15.00 -23.41 32.22
N LYS A 25 13.93 -22.66 32.46
CA LYS A 25 12.84 -22.99 33.38
C LYS A 25 11.69 -23.71 32.65
N SER A 26 10.58 -23.91 33.35
CA SER A 26 9.34 -24.38 32.76
C SER A 26 8.88 -23.48 31.61
N ARG A 27 8.44 -24.11 30.51
CA ARG A 27 7.76 -23.43 29.40
C ARG A 27 6.25 -23.26 29.66
N ASN A 28 5.74 -23.82 30.75
CA ASN A 28 4.34 -23.76 31.15
C ASN A 28 4.12 -22.62 32.15
N LYS A 29 3.00 -21.90 32.01
CA LYS A 29 2.63 -20.79 32.90
C LYS A 29 2.46 -21.24 34.37
N ASP A 30 1.98 -22.46 34.57
CA ASP A 30 1.86 -23.10 35.89
C ASP A 30 2.79 -24.33 35.93
N PRO A 31 4.03 -24.18 36.40
CA PRO A 31 5.00 -25.26 36.44
C PRO A 31 4.57 -26.39 37.39
N LEU A 32 3.92 -26.08 38.52
CA LEU A 32 3.52 -27.06 39.52
C LEU A 32 2.38 -27.93 39.02
N ALA A 33 1.36 -27.35 38.39
CA ALA A 33 0.30 -28.13 37.74
C ALA A 33 0.85 -28.98 36.59
N ALA A 34 1.80 -28.45 35.81
CA ALA A 34 2.45 -29.21 34.76
C ALA A 34 3.28 -30.38 35.30
N ALA A 35 4.02 -30.18 36.39
CA ALA A 35 4.76 -31.24 37.09
C ALA A 35 3.84 -32.35 37.61
N LYS A 36 2.71 -31.98 38.25
CA LYS A 36 1.69 -32.95 38.71
C LYS A 36 1.11 -33.78 37.55
N ASN A 37 0.90 -33.17 36.39
CA ASN A 37 0.51 -33.90 35.18
C ASN A 37 1.59 -34.91 34.75
N ILE A 38 2.87 -34.51 34.79
CA ILE A 38 3.99 -35.37 34.41
C ILE A 38 4.12 -36.58 35.36
N MET A 39 3.81 -36.41 36.65
CA MET A 39 3.72 -37.53 37.59
C MET A 39 2.73 -38.61 37.13
N GLY A 40 1.62 -38.19 36.50
CA GLY A 40 0.61 -39.06 35.87
C GLY A 40 0.89 -39.43 34.41
N ASN A 41 2.13 -39.30 33.92
CA ASN A 41 2.55 -39.54 32.53
C ASN A 41 1.76 -38.72 31.49
N LYS A 42 1.36 -37.49 31.86
CA LYS A 42 0.81 -36.48 30.96
C LYS A 42 1.81 -35.33 30.88
N TYR A 43 2.31 -35.02 29.70
CA TYR A 43 3.44 -34.12 29.47
C TYR A 43 2.96 -32.87 28.75
N PRO A 44 2.80 -31.75 29.47
CA PRO A 44 2.50 -30.46 28.84
C PRO A 44 3.73 -29.94 28.09
N LEU A 45 3.61 -29.83 26.77
CA LEU A 45 4.70 -29.51 25.84
C LEU A 45 4.31 -28.36 24.89
N PRO A 46 4.21 -27.10 25.36
CA PRO A 46 3.81 -25.98 24.51
C PRO A 46 4.73 -25.79 23.28
N PRO A 47 4.16 -25.58 22.07
CA PRO A 47 2.74 -25.30 21.79
C PRO A 47 1.84 -26.54 21.56
N PHE A 48 2.36 -27.76 21.67
CA PHE A 48 1.66 -29.01 21.30
C PHE A 48 0.61 -29.51 22.30
N GLY A 49 0.28 -28.71 23.32
CA GLY A 49 -0.68 -29.09 24.36
C GLY A 49 -0.13 -30.16 25.31
N VAL A 50 -1.00 -31.07 25.77
CA VAL A 50 -0.65 -32.11 26.76
C VAL A 50 -0.64 -33.49 26.09
N ILE A 51 0.49 -34.17 26.15
CA ILE A 51 0.70 -35.48 25.53
C ILE A 51 0.64 -36.58 26.57
N ARG A 52 0.01 -37.72 26.27
CA ARG A 52 -0.15 -38.82 27.23
C ARG A 52 0.69 -40.03 26.81
N TYR A 53 1.55 -40.51 27.72
CA TYR A 53 2.36 -41.72 27.51
C TYR A 53 2.12 -42.77 28.60
N PRO A 54 1.07 -43.61 28.47
CA PRO A 54 0.68 -44.54 29.53
C PRO A 54 1.78 -45.52 29.97
N LYS A 55 2.68 -45.89 29.05
CA LYS A 55 3.77 -46.85 29.25
C LYS A 55 5.17 -46.22 29.19
N GLY A 56 5.28 -44.91 29.47
CA GLY A 56 6.52 -44.15 29.32
C GLY A 56 6.70 -43.57 27.90
N ILE A 57 7.59 -42.59 27.78
CA ILE A 57 7.79 -41.82 26.54
C ILE A 57 8.25 -42.73 25.41
N LEU A 58 7.65 -42.54 24.24
CA LEU A 58 8.04 -43.18 22.99
C LEU A 58 9.05 -42.28 22.26
N TRP A 59 10.34 -42.43 22.57
CA TRP A 59 11.38 -41.54 22.04
C TRP A 59 11.55 -41.59 20.52
N ASN A 60 11.20 -42.70 19.86
CA ASN A 60 11.30 -42.84 18.41
C ASN A 60 9.93 -42.76 17.72
N GLU A 61 9.02 -41.93 18.23
CA GLU A 61 7.68 -41.77 17.65
C GLU A 61 7.67 -40.94 16.35
N ASP A 62 6.68 -41.21 15.49
CA ASP A 62 6.45 -40.47 14.25
C ASP A 62 5.72 -39.15 14.53
N LYS A 63 6.50 -38.09 14.75
CA LYS A 63 6.05 -36.73 15.06
C LYS A 63 6.87 -35.70 14.29
N SER A 64 6.36 -34.47 14.25
CA SER A 64 7.07 -33.35 13.60
C SER A 64 8.42 -33.08 14.26
N ARG A 65 9.40 -32.61 13.47
CA ARG A 65 10.73 -32.20 13.98
C ARG A 65 10.63 -31.26 15.17
N SER A 66 9.73 -30.27 15.12
CA SER A 66 9.53 -29.31 16.20
C SER A 66 9.02 -29.95 17.49
N PHE A 67 8.20 -30.99 17.41
CA PHE A 67 7.76 -31.78 18.56
C PHE A 67 8.93 -32.57 19.15
N LEU A 68 9.62 -33.33 18.29
CA LEU A 68 10.74 -34.19 18.67
C LEU A 68 11.89 -33.36 19.30
N ARG A 69 12.14 -32.17 18.79
CA ARG A 69 13.07 -31.18 19.37
C ARG A 69 12.78 -30.89 20.84
N LEU A 70 11.52 -30.68 21.21
CA LEU A 70 11.16 -30.32 22.59
C LEU A 70 11.17 -31.52 23.55
N ILE A 71 10.81 -32.71 23.06
CA ILE A 71 10.82 -33.92 23.89
C ILE A 71 12.26 -34.43 24.11
N HIS A 72 13.08 -34.53 23.06
CA HIS A 72 14.51 -34.91 23.18
C HIS A 72 15.38 -33.80 23.78
N GLY A 73 14.94 -32.54 23.71
CA GLY A 73 15.53 -31.42 24.43
C GLY A 73 15.15 -31.38 25.91
N HIS A 74 14.29 -32.30 26.37
CA HIS A 74 13.88 -32.48 27.75
C HIS A 74 13.20 -31.25 28.37
N THR A 75 12.48 -30.45 27.58
CA THR A 75 11.87 -29.21 28.07
C THR A 75 10.86 -29.40 29.20
N PHE A 76 10.29 -30.60 29.33
CA PHE A 76 9.42 -30.99 30.45
C PHE A 76 10.17 -31.01 31.79
N LEU A 77 11.50 -31.18 31.80
CA LEU A 77 12.30 -31.13 33.03
C LEU A 77 12.19 -29.78 33.71
N GLY A 78 12.02 -28.68 32.96
CA GLY A 78 11.77 -27.36 33.53
C GLY A 78 10.58 -27.34 34.50
N CYS A 79 9.51 -28.07 34.20
CA CYS A 79 8.34 -28.17 35.07
C CYS A 79 8.69 -28.88 36.39
N LEU A 80 9.40 -30.00 36.29
CA LEU A 80 9.80 -30.80 37.45
C LEU A 80 10.84 -30.08 38.32
N THR A 81 11.82 -29.41 37.70
CA THR A 81 12.85 -28.66 38.42
C THR A 81 12.27 -27.43 39.11
N ASP A 82 11.33 -26.72 38.48
CA ASP A 82 10.67 -25.56 39.10
C ASP A 82 9.76 -26.00 40.26
N ALA A 83 8.97 -27.08 40.06
CA ALA A 83 8.15 -27.64 41.13
C ALA A 83 8.99 -28.15 42.31
N TYR A 84 10.14 -28.78 42.05
CA TYR A 84 11.07 -29.18 43.11
C TYR A 84 11.73 -27.96 43.79
N GLU A 85 12.14 -26.95 43.03
CA GLU A 85 12.71 -25.71 43.57
C GLU A 85 11.73 -25.02 44.53
N GLU A 86 10.45 -24.98 44.17
CA GLU A 86 9.36 -24.36 44.95
C GLU A 86 8.93 -25.19 46.17
N THR A 87 8.69 -26.50 45.99
CA THR A 87 8.06 -27.34 47.03
C THR A 87 9.04 -28.14 47.88
N LYS A 88 10.26 -28.37 47.38
CA LYS A 88 11.25 -29.32 47.92
C LYS A 88 10.76 -30.76 48.03
N GLU A 89 9.64 -31.13 47.40
CA GLU A 89 9.14 -32.50 47.40
C GLU A 89 10.00 -33.41 46.50
N GLU A 90 10.65 -34.42 47.10
CA GLU A 90 11.63 -35.27 46.41
C GLU A 90 11.07 -36.02 45.19
N GLN A 91 9.75 -36.31 45.18
CA GLN A 91 9.09 -37.00 44.07
C GLN A 91 9.30 -36.33 42.70
N TYR A 92 9.42 -35.01 42.64
CA TYR A 92 9.64 -34.29 41.38
C TYR A 92 11.07 -34.50 40.86
N LYS A 93 12.06 -34.48 41.76
CA LYS A 93 13.46 -34.80 41.45
C LYS A 93 13.59 -36.25 41.03
N ASP A 94 12.95 -37.18 41.74
CA ASP A 94 13.00 -38.62 41.46
C ASP A 94 12.37 -38.93 40.09
N LYS A 95 11.24 -38.28 39.77
CA LYS A 95 10.64 -38.37 38.42
C LYS A 95 11.57 -37.81 37.35
N ALA A 96 12.22 -36.67 37.61
CA ALA A 96 13.14 -36.02 36.67
C ALA A 96 14.32 -36.93 36.33
N ILE A 97 15.04 -37.43 37.34
CA ILE A 97 16.19 -38.32 37.13
C ILE A 97 15.78 -39.65 36.51
N GLY A 98 14.60 -40.19 36.87
CA GLY A 98 14.04 -41.39 36.24
C GLY A 98 13.81 -41.22 34.73
N LEU A 99 13.31 -40.06 34.29
CA LEU A 99 13.12 -39.75 32.86
C LEU A 99 14.45 -39.55 32.13
N VAL A 100 15.45 -38.96 32.79
CA VAL A 100 16.81 -38.84 32.23
C VAL A 100 17.44 -40.22 32.01
N LYS A 101 17.32 -41.12 33.00
CA LYS A 101 17.80 -42.51 32.90
C LYS A 101 17.14 -43.27 31.76
N ASP A 102 15.81 -43.17 31.66
CA ASP A 102 15.04 -43.81 30.59
C ASP A 102 15.50 -43.33 29.20
N TRP A 103 15.75 -42.03 29.06
CA TRP A 103 16.25 -41.47 27.82
C TRP A 103 17.66 -41.97 27.47
N ILE A 104 18.60 -41.92 28.43
CA ILE A 104 19.99 -42.36 28.23
C ILE A 104 20.03 -43.83 27.81
N GLN A 105 19.20 -44.68 28.42
CA GLN A 105 19.14 -46.10 28.09
C GLN A 105 18.62 -46.35 26.68
N LYS A 106 17.65 -45.55 26.21
CA LYS A 106 16.93 -45.78 24.95
C LYS A 106 17.50 -44.99 23.75
N ASN A 107 18.43 -44.06 23.98
CA ASN A 107 18.99 -43.21 22.95
C ASN A 107 20.53 -43.28 22.92
N PRO A 108 21.12 -44.38 22.41
CA PRO A 108 22.56 -44.48 22.23
C PRO A 108 23.10 -43.54 21.12
N TYR A 109 24.34 -43.08 21.28
CA TYR A 109 25.08 -42.26 20.31
C TYR A 109 26.33 -43.01 19.80
N PRO A 110 26.70 -42.93 18.52
CA PRO A 110 26.08 -42.13 17.46
C PRO A 110 24.86 -42.79 16.79
N ASN A 111 24.68 -44.10 16.94
CA ASN A 111 23.66 -44.88 16.22
C ASN A 111 22.60 -45.45 17.16
N GLY A 112 21.37 -45.64 16.66
CA GLY A 112 20.27 -46.30 17.38
C GLY A 112 19.26 -45.37 18.04
N SER A 113 19.31 -44.07 17.72
CA SER A 113 18.39 -43.05 18.24
C SER A 113 17.63 -42.35 17.11
N ASN A 114 16.53 -41.68 17.44
CA ASN A 114 15.91 -40.69 16.56
C ASN A 114 16.92 -39.58 16.20
N GLU A 115 16.88 -39.06 14.97
CA GLU A 115 17.75 -37.98 14.50
C GLU A 115 17.72 -36.75 15.43
N MET A 116 16.54 -36.39 15.95
CA MET A 116 16.38 -35.26 16.86
C MET A 116 16.99 -35.51 18.25
N ALA A 117 17.28 -36.76 18.63
CA ALA A 117 17.92 -37.07 19.92
C ALA A 117 19.29 -36.40 20.05
N PHE A 118 20.06 -36.39 18.96
CA PHE A 118 21.39 -35.80 18.88
C PHE A 118 21.48 -34.72 17.78
N HIS A 119 20.41 -33.96 17.58
CA HIS A 119 20.44 -32.75 16.77
C HIS A 119 21.13 -31.61 17.52
N ASP A 120 21.80 -30.70 16.81
CA ASP A 120 22.63 -29.60 17.33
C ASP A 120 22.02 -28.83 18.54
N GLU A 121 20.98 -28.03 18.31
CA GLU A 121 20.25 -27.25 19.32
C GLU A 121 19.58 -28.15 20.36
N THR A 122 19.05 -29.31 19.95
CA THR A 122 18.34 -30.21 20.87
C THR A 122 19.28 -30.76 21.95
N THR A 123 20.50 -31.08 21.55
CA THR A 123 21.57 -31.56 22.43
C THR A 123 22.01 -30.46 23.39
N ALA A 124 22.18 -29.23 22.89
CA ALA A 124 22.48 -28.06 23.71
C ALA A 124 21.39 -27.77 24.74
N MET A 125 20.12 -27.80 24.31
CA MET A 125 18.97 -27.57 25.19
C MET A 125 18.91 -28.60 26.32
N ARG A 126 19.14 -29.88 26.00
CA ARG A 126 19.14 -30.97 26.97
C ARG A 126 20.23 -30.81 28.03
N LEU A 127 21.45 -30.42 27.64
CA LEU A 127 22.54 -30.18 28.58
C LEU A 127 22.18 -29.09 29.59
N GLN A 128 21.53 -28.01 29.17
CA GLN A 128 21.12 -26.94 30.10
C GLN A 128 20.06 -27.43 31.11
N TYR A 129 19.09 -28.23 30.69
CA TYR A 129 18.10 -28.82 31.62
C TYR A 129 18.74 -29.84 32.57
N TRP A 130 19.69 -30.64 32.10
CA TRP A 130 20.46 -31.57 32.94
C TRP A 130 21.32 -30.82 33.98
N LEU A 131 21.99 -29.74 33.57
CA LEU A 131 22.77 -28.90 34.46
C LEU A 131 21.88 -28.26 35.54
N ARG A 132 20.71 -27.75 35.18
CA ARG A 132 19.73 -27.20 36.15
C ARG A 132 19.29 -28.25 37.16
N LEU A 133 18.95 -29.46 36.69
CA LEU A 133 18.58 -30.58 37.56
C LEU A 133 19.74 -30.90 38.52
N TYR A 134 20.97 -31.02 38.03
CA TYR A 134 22.14 -31.32 38.85
C TYR A 134 22.34 -30.26 39.94
N ILE A 135 22.33 -28.97 39.59
CA ILE A 135 22.55 -27.87 40.55
C ILE A 135 21.53 -27.90 41.69
N LEU A 136 20.25 -28.15 41.37
CA LEU A 136 19.19 -28.18 42.38
C LEU A 136 19.20 -29.44 43.25
N ALA A 137 19.66 -30.56 42.71
CA ALA A 137 19.38 -31.88 43.27
C ALA A 137 20.60 -32.67 43.73
N LYS A 138 21.83 -32.28 43.38
CA LYS A 138 23.05 -33.07 43.59
C LYS A 138 23.15 -33.67 45.01
N ASP A 139 22.90 -32.88 46.04
CA ASP A 139 23.05 -33.30 47.46
C ASP A 139 21.94 -34.26 47.92
N LYS A 140 20.94 -34.50 47.07
CA LYS A 140 19.79 -35.38 47.32
C LYS A 140 19.72 -36.52 46.31
N LEU A 141 20.58 -36.58 45.30
CA LEU A 141 20.61 -37.69 44.36
C LEU A 141 21.32 -38.90 44.99
N ALA A 142 20.92 -40.11 44.58
CA ALA A 142 21.72 -41.29 44.87
C ALA A 142 23.08 -41.17 44.16
N SER A 143 24.18 -41.60 44.79
CA SER A 143 25.53 -41.42 44.23
C SER A 143 25.70 -42.01 42.83
N SER A 144 25.03 -43.13 42.53
CA SER A 144 25.02 -43.74 41.20
C SER A 144 24.29 -42.89 40.15
N ASP A 145 23.21 -42.23 40.54
CA ASP A 145 22.42 -41.37 39.67
C ASP A 145 23.13 -40.03 39.43
N GLU A 146 23.76 -39.48 40.47
CA GLU A 146 24.62 -38.29 40.37
C GLU A 146 25.79 -38.55 39.40
N GLN A 147 26.51 -39.67 39.58
CA GLN A 147 27.61 -40.06 38.70
C GLN A 147 27.15 -40.26 37.26
N LEU A 148 26.02 -40.95 37.04
CA LEU A 148 25.45 -41.14 35.70
C LEU A 148 25.13 -39.80 35.02
N LEU A 149 24.52 -38.87 35.75
CA LEU A 149 24.17 -37.56 35.22
C LEU A 149 25.43 -36.76 34.86
N LEU A 150 26.43 -36.75 35.74
CA LEU A 150 27.74 -36.10 35.51
C LEU A 150 28.45 -36.66 34.27
N GLU A 151 28.56 -37.99 34.15
CA GLU A 151 29.21 -38.64 33.00
C GLU A 151 28.52 -38.30 31.68
N ASN A 152 27.19 -38.26 31.66
CA ASN A 152 26.44 -37.95 30.44
C ASN A 152 26.43 -36.45 30.11
N MET A 153 26.44 -35.56 31.12
CA MET A 153 26.68 -34.14 30.90
C MET A 153 28.07 -33.89 30.30
N ALA A 154 29.12 -34.54 30.82
CA ALA A 154 30.48 -34.44 30.29
C ALA A 154 30.58 -34.92 28.83
N LYS A 155 29.96 -36.08 28.51
CA LYS A 155 29.87 -36.57 27.12
C LYS A 155 29.15 -35.59 26.21
N THR A 156 28.07 -34.98 26.70
CA THR A 156 27.29 -33.99 25.94
C THR A 156 28.09 -32.71 25.72
N ALA A 157 28.78 -32.20 26.74
CA ALA A 157 29.67 -31.05 26.61
C ALA A 157 30.82 -31.32 25.62
N ASN A 158 31.45 -32.49 25.69
CA ASN A 158 32.47 -32.89 24.73
C ASN A 158 31.93 -32.91 23.30
N LEU A 159 30.73 -33.46 23.08
CA LEU A 159 30.07 -33.50 21.77
C LEU A 159 29.80 -32.08 21.23
N LEU A 160 29.27 -31.18 22.06
CA LEU A 160 29.04 -29.78 21.68
C LEU A 160 30.34 -29.03 21.34
N SER A 161 31.48 -29.46 21.89
CA SER A 161 32.78 -28.86 21.58
C SER A 161 33.36 -29.29 20.22
N GLN A 162 32.87 -30.37 19.60
CA GLN A 162 33.42 -30.87 18.33
C GLN A 162 32.98 -30.01 17.14
N ASP A 163 33.90 -29.73 16.22
CA ASP A 163 33.63 -28.89 15.05
C ASP A 163 32.64 -29.55 14.07
N ASP A 164 32.67 -30.88 13.93
CA ASP A 164 31.79 -31.65 13.05
C ASP A 164 30.33 -31.70 13.52
N PHE A 165 30.11 -31.51 14.82
CA PHE A 165 28.79 -31.42 15.44
C PHE A 165 28.27 -29.97 15.56
N HIS A 166 29.14 -28.98 15.39
CA HIS A 166 28.79 -27.58 15.61
C HIS A 166 28.11 -26.96 14.39
N SER A 167 26.96 -26.31 14.63
CA SER A 167 26.14 -25.65 13.62
C SER A 167 26.61 -24.21 13.38
N THR A 168 27.84 -24.08 12.88
CA THR A 168 28.55 -22.80 12.71
C THR A 168 27.74 -21.78 11.91
N ASN A 169 27.78 -20.51 12.36
CA ASN A 169 27.10 -19.38 11.72
C ASN A 169 25.56 -19.47 11.69
N THR A 170 24.96 -20.30 12.55
CA THR A 170 23.51 -20.36 12.75
C THR A 170 23.14 -20.06 14.20
N ASN A 171 21.88 -19.72 14.45
CA ASN A 171 21.37 -19.58 15.82
C ASN A 171 21.45 -20.89 16.63
N HIS A 172 21.49 -22.06 15.98
CA HIS A 172 21.70 -23.34 16.66
C HIS A 172 23.12 -23.41 17.25
N GLY A 173 24.14 -22.99 16.49
CA GLY A 173 25.52 -22.90 16.98
C GLY A 173 25.63 -21.99 18.20
N MET A 174 24.99 -20.81 18.16
CA MET A 174 24.89 -19.93 19.32
C MET A 174 24.31 -20.64 20.55
N PHE A 175 23.26 -21.46 20.39
CA PHE A 175 22.69 -22.23 21.51
C PHE A 175 23.64 -23.32 22.01
N GLN A 176 24.39 -23.98 21.13
CA GLN A 176 25.43 -24.95 21.49
C GLN A 176 26.51 -24.30 22.36
N ASP A 177 27.02 -23.14 21.93
CA ASP A 177 28.09 -22.45 22.66
C ASP A 177 27.60 -21.87 23.99
N ILE A 178 26.39 -21.31 24.07
CA ILE A 178 25.81 -20.85 25.35
C ILE A 178 25.70 -22.03 26.33
N SER A 179 25.27 -23.20 25.85
CA SER A 179 25.16 -24.38 26.69
C SER A 179 26.53 -24.92 27.13
N LEU A 180 27.50 -24.95 26.22
CA LEU A 180 28.86 -25.40 26.50
C LEU A 180 29.54 -24.48 27.51
N LEU A 181 29.38 -23.17 27.33
CA LEU A 181 29.87 -22.16 28.26
C LEU A 181 29.24 -22.30 29.64
N ALA A 182 27.93 -22.55 29.73
CA ALA A 182 27.25 -22.71 31.02
C ALA A 182 27.77 -23.93 31.80
N TYR A 183 28.02 -25.03 31.09
CA TYR A 183 28.67 -26.21 31.67
C TYR A 183 30.10 -25.90 32.13
N ALA A 184 30.92 -25.32 31.25
CA ALA A 184 32.32 -25.00 31.52
C ALA A 184 32.49 -24.09 32.75
N MET A 185 31.64 -23.07 32.86
CA MET A 185 31.68 -22.14 34.00
C MET A 185 31.26 -22.78 35.31
N TYR A 186 30.32 -23.73 35.29
CA TYR A 186 29.92 -24.42 36.52
C TYR A 186 30.98 -25.44 36.99
N PHE A 187 31.65 -26.09 36.05
CA PHE A 187 32.65 -27.12 36.33
C PHE A 187 34.10 -26.62 36.20
N GLU A 188 34.34 -25.30 36.27
CA GLU A 188 35.63 -24.65 36.03
C GLU A 188 36.78 -25.28 36.84
N GLU A 189 36.57 -25.54 38.13
CA GLU A 189 37.59 -26.16 39.01
C GLU A 189 37.50 -27.69 39.11
N ALA A 190 36.49 -28.31 38.47
CA ALA A 190 36.13 -29.71 38.64
C ALA A 190 36.40 -30.57 37.40
N ASP A 191 36.26 -29.99 36.20
CA ASP A 191 36.53 -30.66 34.93
C ASP A 191 37.73 -29.99 34.24
N ASN A 192 38.79 -30.76 33.99
CA ASN A 192 40.04 -30.25 33.40
C ASN A 192 39.83 -29.69 31.97
N GLU A 193 38.73 -30.07 31.30
CA GLU A 193 38.39 -29.56 29.96
C GLU A 193 37.63 -28.22 30.00
N SER A 194 37.20 -27.75 31.16
CA SER A 194 36.37 -26.55 31.30
C SER A 194 37.01 -25.29 30.70
N ASP A 195 38.32 -25.09 30.89
CA ASP A 195 39.02 -23.96 30.27
C ASP A 195 38.94 -24.01 28.74
N ARG A 196 39.21 -25.19 28.15
CA ARG A 196 39.10 -25.41 26.70
C ARG A 196 37.68 -25.18 26.20
N TYR A 197 36.67 -25.70 26.90
CA TYR A 197 35.27 -25.52 26.54
C TYR A 197 34.83 -24.05 26.60
N ARG A 198 35.23 -23.32 27.65
CA ARG A 198 34.97 -21.89 27.80
C ARG A 198 35.59 -21.10 26.65
N ASP A 199 36.85 -21.35 26.33
CA ASP A 199 37.57 -20.60 25.30
C ASP A 199 37.00 -20.86 23.90
N ILE A 200 36.67 -22.13 23.58
CA ILE A 200 36.00 -22.49 22.32
C ILE A 200 34.64 -21.81 22.21
N ALA A 201 33.79 -21.92 23.25
CA ALA A 201 32.45 -21.34 23.23
C ALA A 201 32.48 -19.82 23.12
N LEU A 202 33.35 -19.14 23.88
CA LEU A 202 33.50 -17.68 23.79
C LEU A 202 33.98 -17.24 22.42
N LYS A 203 34.99 -17.92 21.86
CA LYS A 203 35.48 -17.62 20.51
C LYS A 203 34.37 -17.78 19.47
N ARG A 204 33.67 -18.92 19.46
CA ARG A 204 32.59 -19.18 18.51
C ARG A 204 31.42 -18.22 18.67
N LEU A 205 31.09 -17.80 19.90
CA LEU A 205 30.08 -16.75 20.13
C LEU A 205 30.53 -15.40 19.56
N VAL A 206 31.78 -14.98 19.78
CA VAL A 206 32.32 -13.74 19.17
C VAL A 206 32.27 -13.83 17.65
N ASP A 207 32.71 -14.95 17.07
CA ASP A 207 32.70 -15.19 15.62
C ASP A 207 31.25 -15.16 15.08
N TYR A 208 30.31 -15.83 15.74
CA TYR A 208 28.89 -15.86 15.37
C TYR A 208 28.28 -14.46 15.39
N PHE A 209 28.43 -13.72 16.49
CA PHE A 209 27.85 -12.38 16.62
C PHE A 209 28.50 -11.37 15.68
N THR A 210 29.80 -11.51 15.37
CA THR A 210 30.48 -10.75 14.31
C THR A 210 29.93 -11.11 12.93
N TYR A 211 29.63 -12.39 12.69
CA TYR A 211 29.08 -12.86 11.44
C TYR A 211 27.64 -12.37 11.21
N VAL A 212 26.74 -12.44 12.20
CA VAL A 212 25.31 -12.15 12.00
C VAL A 212 24.92 -10.67 12.16
N TYR A 213 25.83 -9.80 12.63
CA TYR A 213 25.60 -8.35 12.70
C TYR A 213 26.51 -7.57 11.75
N THR A 214 26.00 -6.46 11.23
CA THR A 214 26.80 -5.43 10.56
C THR A 214 27.56 -4.60 11.59
N GLU A 215 28.53 -3.81 11.13
CA GLU A 215 29.25 -2.87 12.01
C GLU A 215 28.34 -1.80 12.61
N GLU A 216 27.21 -1.50 11.95
CA GLU A 216 26.15 -0.59 12.42
C GLU A 216 25.24 -1.25 13.47
N GLY A 217 25.42 -2.54 13.78
CA GLY A 217 24.63 -3.29 14.75
C GLY A 217 23.30 -3.81 14.22
N VAL A 218 23.10 -3.87 12.90
CA VAL A 218 21.88 -4.44 12.29
C VAL A 218 22.09 -5.93 12.03
N HIS A 219 21.03 -6.73 12.25
CA HIS A 219 21.11 -8.17 12.06
C HIS A 219 20.98 -8.50 10.56
N LYS A 220 21.82 -9.40 10.04
CA LYS A 220 21.99 -9.65 8.60
C LYS A 220 20.94 -10.58 7.96
N GLU A 221 19.92 -11.00 8.71
CA GLU A 221 18.79 -11.82 8.20
C GLU A 221 17.56 -10.99 7.77
N HIS A 222 17.72 -9.66 7.74
CA HIS A 222 16.78 -8.69 7.14
C HIS A 222 15.38 -8.58 7.77
N SER A 223 15.07 -9.45 8.72
CA SER A 223 13.77 -9.56 9.37
C SER A 223 13.79 -8.86 10.73
N PRO A 224 13.04 -7.76 10.93
CA PRO A 224 13.01 -7.03 12.20
C PRO A 224 12.71 -7.90 13.42
N SER A 225 11.81 -8.88 13.34
CA SER A 225 11.55 -9.77 14.50
C SER A 225 12.77 -10.61 14.89
N TYR A 226 13.58 -11.02 13.92
CA TYR A 226 14.80 -11.78 14.15
C TYR A 226 15.92 -10.92 14.74
N HIS A 227 16.02 -9.66 14.32
CA HIS A 227 16.90 -8.69 14.99
C HIS A 227 16.59 -8.64 16.50
N PHE A 228 15.32 -8.48 16.88
CA PHE A 228 14.93 -8.43 18.30
C PHE A 228 15.15 -9.76 19.02
N LEU A 229 14.89 -10.90 18.36
CA LEU A 229 15.13 -12.22 18.91
C LEU A 229 16.60 -12.42 19.26
N VAL A 230 17.51 -12.19 18.31
CA VAL A 230 18.95 -12.40 18.48
C VAL A 230 19.54 -11.36 19.45
N SER A 231 19.11 -10.09 19.36
CA SER A 231 19.53 -9.05 20.31
C SER A 231 19.09 -9.35 21.74
N ASN A 232 17.95 -10.02 21.95
CA ASN A 232 17.53 -10.49 23.27
C ASN A 232 18.43 -11.61 23.82
N TYR A 233 18.89 -12.54 22.98
CA TYR A 233 19.89 -13.53 23.40
C TYR A 233 21.24 -12.89 23.70
N LEU A 234 21.67 -11.93 22.88
CA LEU A 234 22.86 -11.13 23.13
C LEU A 234 22.77 -10.39 24.47
N ASN A 235 21.63 -9.77 24.78
CA ASN A 235 21.42 -9.10 26.08
C ASN A 235 21.54 -10.08 27.25
N LYS A 236 20.93 -11.28 27.14
CA LYS A 236 21.06 -12.31 28.18
C LYS A 236 22.51 -12.72 28.38
N LEU A 237 23.26 -12.92 27.30
CA LEU A 237 24.69 -13.21 27.35
C LEU A 237 25.48 -12.06 27.97
N VAL A 238 25.17 -10.81 27.65
CA VAL A 238 25.78 -9.61 28.25
C VAL A 238 25.55 -9.55 29.76
N VAL A 239 24.31 -9.70 30.21
CA VAL A 239 23.96 -9.69 31.64
C VAL A 239 24.74 -10.78 32.37
N TRP A 240 24.78 -11.96 31.77
CA TRP A 240 25.47 -13.11 32.35
C TRP A 240 27.00 -12.95 32.43
N LEU A 241 27.63 -12.54 31.32
CA LEU A 241 29.08 -12.36 31.26
C LEU A 241 29.56 -11.17 32.09
N LYS A 242 28.78 -10.10 32.22
CA LYS A 242 29.15 -8.99 33.12
C LYS A 242 29.30 -9.45 34.56
N ASP A 243 28.42 -10.33 35.00
CA ASP A 243 28.38 -10.77 36.40
C ASP A 243 29.43 -11.84 36.70
N LEU A 244 29.80 -12.67 35.72
CA LEU A 244 30.67 -13.83 35.93
C LEU A 244 32.05 -13.73 35.26
N SER A 245 32.20 -12.98 34.18
CA SER A 245 33.46 -12.82 33.45
C SER A 245 33.56 -11.45 32.75
N PRO A 246 33.74 -10.35 33.51
CA PRO A 246 33.64 -8.98 32.99
C PRO A 246 34.55 -8.67 31.80
N ASN A 247 35.75 -9.27 31.76
CA ASN A 247 36.72 -9.07 30.69
C ASN A 247 36.22 -9.59 29.33
N HIS A 248 35.49 -10.72 29.34
CA HIS A 248 34.91 -11.31 28.12
C HIS A 248 33.60 -10.62 27.70
N ALA A 249 32.95 -9.88 28.60
CA ALA A 249 31.68 -9.22 28.33
C ALA A 249 31.80 -8.02 27.37
N LYS A 250 32.98 -7.38 27.28
CA LYS A 250 33.15 -6.09 26.58
C LYS A 250 32.65 -6.11 25.14
N PHE A 251 33.06 -7.10 24.34
CA PHE A 251 32.62 -7.24 22.95
C PHE A 251 31.09 -7.28 22.84
N PHE A 252 30.46 -8.17 23.61
CA PHE A 252 29.01 -8.36 23.58
C PHE A 252 28.25 -7.11 24.05
N VAL A 253 28.80 -6.39 25.05
CA VAL A 253 28.22 -5.13 25.55
C VAL A 253 28.24 -4.05 24.49
N ASP A 254 29.38 -3.89 23.83
CA ASP A 254 29.56 -2.86 22.81
C ASP A 254 28.68 -3.17 21.59
N LEU A 255 28.59 -4.43 21.17
CA LEU A 255 27.67 -4.85 20.12
C LEU A 255 26.21 -4.64 20.51
N PHE A 256 25.79 -5.05 21.71
CA PHE A 256 24.40 -4.91 22.16
C PHE A 256 23.92 -3.45 22.12
N LYS A 257 24.78 -2.50 22.52
CA LYS A 257 24.48 -1.07 22.41
C LYS A 257 24.23 -0.63 20.96
N LYS A 258 25.03 -1.11 20.00
CA LYS A 258 24.86 -0.78 18.58
C LYS A 258 23.50 -1.25 18.03
N THR A 259 22.99 -2.38 18.52
CA THR A 259 21.71 -2.94 18.05
C THR A 259 20.48 -2.06 18.32
N GLU A 260 20.55 -1.22 19.35
CA GLU A 260 19.40 -0.47 19.87
C GLU A 260 18.86 0.58 18.89
N LYS A 261 19.74 1.26 18.14
CA LYS A 261 19.32 2.32 17.22
C LYS A 261 18.40 1.75 16.15
N TYR A 262 18.77 0.64 15.52
CA TYR A 262 17.90 -0.02 14.54
C TYR A 262 16.60 -0.49 15.17
N ALA A 263 16.69 -1.18 16.32
CA ALA A 263 15.51 -1.65 17.04
C ALA A 263 14.52 -0.53 17.38
N THR A 264 15.00 0.68 17.68
CA THR A 264 14.14 1.84 17.98
C THR A 264 13.47 2.39 16.72
N TYR A 265 14.23 2.60 15.64
CA TYR A 265 13.74 3.28 14.43
C TYR A 265 12.89 2.38 13.52
N ILE A 266 13.11 1.06 13.54
CA ILE A 266 12.34 0.12 12.72
C ILE A 266 10.88 -0.02 13.19
N ILE A 267 10.57 0.37 14.44
CA ILE A 267 9.20 0.31 14.96
C ILE A 267 8.35 1.41 14.29
N ARG A 268 7.24 0.99 13.67
CA ARG A 268 6.28 1.88 13.02
C ARG A 268 5.58 2.81 14.02
N PRO A 269 4.96 3.92 13.58
CA PRO A 269 4.25 4.83 14.48
C PRO A 269 3.13 4.20 15.32
N ASP A 270 2.53 3.11 14.86
CA ASP A 270 1.50 2.34 15.58
C ASP A 270 2.08 1.27 16.54
N GLY A 271 3.40 1.21 16.69
CA GLY A 271 4.11 0.29 17.58
C GLY A 271 4.22 -1.16 17.04
N LEU A 272 3.91 -1.38 15.76
CA LEU A 272 4.04 -2.66 15.10
C LEU A 272 5.39 -2.79 14.39
N PHE A 273 5.81 -4.03 14.15
CA PHE A 273 6.87 -4.29 13.18
C PHE A 273 6.38 -4.04 11.74
N PRO A 274 7.21 -3.48 10.85
CA PRO A 274 6.95 -3.54 9.42
C PRO A 274 7.06 -5.00 8.95
N PRO A 275 6.19 -5.46 8.03
CA PRO A 275 6.10 -6.86 7.63
C PRO A 275 7.21 -7.28 6.63
N LEU A 276 8.47 -6.93 6.93
CA LEU A 276 9.61 -7.24 6.05
C LEU A 276 10.03 -8.70 6.21
N CYS A 277 10.32 -9.35 5.08
CA CYS A 277 10.86 -10.71 5.05
C CYS A 277 10.01 -11.65 5.95
N ASP A 278 10.64 -12.42 6.86
CA ASP A 278 9.93 -13.33 7.77
C ASP A 278 9.44 -12.65 9.06
N THR A 279 8.99 -11.39 8.97
CA THR A 279 8.43 -10.62 10.09
C THR A 279 6.93 -10.44 9.94
N GLU A 280 6.16 -10.95 10.90
CA GLU A 280 4.73 -10.60 11.00
C GLU A 280 4.56 -9.20 11.62
N SER A 281 3.55 -8.46 11.16
CA SER A 281 3.22 -7.13 11.70
C SER A 281 2.52 -7.24 13.07
N LYS A 282 3.31 -7.54 14.10
CA LYS A 282 2.86 -7.70 15.48
C LYS A 282 3.22 -6.48 16.33
N PRO A 283 2.37 -6.09 17.31
CA PRO A 283 2.71 -5.05 18.26
C PRO A 283 3.90 -5.47 19.13
N VAL A 284 4.96 -4.65 19.15
CA VAL A 284 6.17 -4.93 19.93
C VAL A 284 5.88 -4.97 21.44
N VAL A 285 4.96 -4.12 21.91
CA VAL A 285 4.52 -4.06 23.32
C VAL A 285 3.92 -5.38 23.84
N ASN A 286 3.36 -6.20 22.96
CA ASN A 286 2.77 -7.50 23.29
C ASN A 286 3.80 -8.64 23.23
N SER A 287 5.01 -8.36 22.77
CA SER A 287 6.09 -9.34 22.70
C SER A 287 6.91 -9.38 24.00
N SER A 288 7.76 -10.39 24.14
CA SER A 288 8.77 -10.44 25.20
C SER A 288 9.84 -9.35 25.07
N TYR A 289 9.88 -8.61 23.97
CA TYR A 289 10.92 -7.61 23.68
C TYR A 289 10.55 -6.19 24.09
N ARG A 290 9.35 -5.97 24.64
CA ARG A 290 8.86 -4.63 25.05
C ARG A 290 9.81 -3.86 25.98
N SER A 291 10.67 -4.57 26.70
CA SER A 291 11.67 -4.03 27.62
C SER A 291 13.07 -4.58 27.32
N LEU A 292 13.35 -4.89 26.05
CA LEU A 292 14.65 -5.38 25.61
C LEU A 292 15.75 -4.37 25.93
N TYR A 293 15.51 -3.10 25.60
CA TYR A 293 16.34 -1.98 26.00
C TYR A 293 15.64 -1.14 27.05
N LYS A 294 16.44 -0.46 27.87
CA LYS A 294 15.97 0.40 28.95
C LYS A 294 16.05 1.89 28.60
N SER A 295 16.50 2.25 27.39
CA SER A 295 16.54 3.66 27.02
C SER A 295 15.13 4.23 26.92
N GLU A 296 15.03 5.51 27.26
CA GLU A 296 13.78 6.25 27.18
C GLU A 296 13.26 6.32 25.73
N GLU A 297 14.13 6.34 24.73
CA GLU A 297 13.78 6.45 23.31
C GLU A 297 13.19 5.14 22.76
N PHE A 298 13.79 4.01 23.10
CA PHE A 298 13.24 2.69 22.76
C PHE A 298 11.87 2.46 23.41
N LEU A 299 11.75 2.79 24.70
CA LEU A 299 10.48 2.68 25.43
C LEU A 299 9.41 3.57 24.79
N TYR A 300 9.77 4.77 24.33
CA TYR A 300 8.87 5.66 23.62
C TYR A 300 8.35 5.06 22.32
N ALA A 301 9.23 4.50 21.49
CA ALA A 301 8.83 3.84 20.24
C ALA A 301 7.89 2.63 20.49
N VAL A 302 8.24 1.76 21.44
CA VAL A 302 7.43 0.57 21.78
C VAL A 302 6.05 0.94 22.33
N HIS A 303 5.99 1.96 23.19
CA HIS A 303 4.77 2.36 23.88
C HIS A 303 3.97 3.46 23.17
N GLN A 304 4.32 3.80 21.93
CA GLN A 304 3.62 4.83 21.12
C GLN A 304 3.53 6.16 21.89
N GLY A 305 4.63 6.56 22.50
CA GLY A 305 4.75 7.78 23.29
C GLY A 305 4.08 7.78 24.68
N LYS A 306 3.50 6.66 25.12
CA LYS A 306 2.86 6.55 26.46
C LYS A 306 3.86 6.36 27.60
N ALA A 307 5.10 5.99 27.30
CA ALA A 307 6.20 5.82 28.25
C ALA A 307 7.50 6.22 27.55
N GLY A 308 8.56 6.50 28.30
CA GLY A 308 9.83 6.91 27.69
C GLY A 308 9.88 8.40 27.32
N ARG A 309 10.92 8.78 26.56
CA ARG A 309 11.16 10.12 26.03
C ARG A 309 11.25 10.06 24.52
N MET A 310 10.60 11.01 23.85
CA MET A 310 10.61 11.12 22.41
C MET A 310 12.05 11.20 21.86
N PRO A 311 12.41 10.42 20.84
CA PRO A 311 13.70 10.55 20.17
C PRO A 311 13.87 11.93 19.53
N VAL A 312 15.10 12.45 19.54
CA VAL A 312 15.42 13.75 18.94
C VAL A 312 15.51 13.65 17.42
N GLU A 313 16.26 12.66 16.93
CA GLU A 313 16.41 12.44 15.50
C GLU A 313 15.16 11.76 14.93
N LYS A 314 14.65 12.28 13.80
CA LYS A 314 13.47 11.72 13.14
C LYS A 314 13.83 10.56 12.22
N ASP A 315 14.97 10.68 11.55
CA ASP A 315 15.39 9.75 10.51
C ASP A 315 16.58 8.90 10.98
N ALA A 316 16.70 7.71 10.39
CA ALA A 316 17.88 6.88 10.56
C ALA A 316 18.23 6.18 9.25
N VAL A 317 19.50 6.25 8.86
CA VAL A 317 20.04 5.47 7.74
C VAL A 317 21.11 4.55 8.30
N PHE A 318 21.02 3.28 7.92
CA PHE A 318 21.99 2.21 8.16
C PHE A 318 22.51 1.81 6.79
N LYS A 319 23.53 2.53 6.31
CA LYS A 319 23.95 2.50 4.91
C LYS A 319 24.49 1.13 4.52
N ASP A 320 25.39 0.60 5.34
CA ASP A 320 26.01 -0.71 5.10
C ASP A 320 25.00 -1.83 5.32
N SER A 321 24.04 -1.62 6.22
CA SER A 321 22.98 -2.58 6.50
C SER A 321 21.86 -2.55 5.45
N GLY A 322 21.77 -1.48 4.65
CA GLY A 322 20.82 -1.34 3.56
C GLY A 322 19.44 -0.81 3.96
N TYR A 323 19.31 -0.03 5.04
CA TYR A 323 18.02 0.52 5.49
C TYR A 323 18.04 2.05 5.60
N ALA A 324 17.00 2.71 5.09
CA ALA A 324 16.73 4.12 5.32
C ALA A 324 15.30 4.28 5.86
N ILE A 325 15.17 4.98 6.98
CA ILE A 325 13.91 5.20 7.70
C ILE A 325 13.72 6.69 7.85
N PHE A 326 12.69 7.24 7.20
CA PHE A 326 12.34 8.66 7.26
C PHE A 326 11.03 8.88 7.98
N ARG A 327 10.94 9.93 8.79
CA ARG A 327 9.76 10.23 9.60
C ARG A 327 9.44 11.73 9.61
N SER A 328 8.15 12.07 9.65
CA SER A 328 7.72 13.44 9.97
C SER A 328 8.03 13.81 11.42
N GLY A 329 8.05 12.81 12.30
CA GLY A 329 8.19 12.93 13.74
C GLY A 329 7.96 11.60 14.48
N TRP A 330 7.62 11.73 15.76
CA TRP A 330 7.43 10.63 16.71
C TRP A 330 6.13 10.77 17.52
N GLU A 331 5.29 11.77 17.25
CA GLU A 331 4.12 12.09 18.06
C GLU A 331 2.98 11.04 17.89
N ARG A 332 1.74 11.50 17.72
CA ARG A 332 0.58 10.61 17.62
C ARG A 332 0.54 9.95 16.26
N LYS A 333 0.35 8.62 16.26
CA LYS A 333 0.32 7.78 15.04
C LYS A 333 -0.63 8.27 13.94
N GLU A 334 -1.68 9.02 14.27
CA GLU A 334 -2.66 9.55 13.30
C GLU A 334 -2.14 10.77 12.51
N LYS A 335 -1.00 11.33 12.91
CA LYS A 335 -0.36 12.49 12.27
C LYS A 335 1.03 12.18 11.71
N GLU A 336 1.50 10.96 11.89
CA GLU A 336 2.88 10.60 11.57
C GLU A 336 2.98 9.83 10.26
N THR A 337 3.86 10.31 9.40
CA THR A 337 4.32 9.64 8.20
C THR A 337 5.64 8.94 8.49
N TYR A 338 5.71 7.67 8.10
CA TYR A 338 6.88 6.81 8.20
C TYR A 338 7.15 6.19 6.84
N VAL A 339 8.36 6.37 6.35
CA VAL A 339 8.83 5.84 5.06
C VAL A 339 10.04 4.95 5.34
N LEU A 340 9.94 3.68 5.00
CA LEU A 340 11.02 2.72 5.10
C LEU A 340 11.44 2.31 3.69
N PHE A 341 12.73 2.41 3.39
CA PHE A 341 13.35 1.98 2.14
C PHE A 341 14.46 0.99 2.44
N SER A 342 14.49 -0.13 1.72
CA SER A 342 15.46 -1.20 1.93
C SER A 342 16.19 -1.60 0.64
N ALA A 343 17.52 -1.52 0.67
CA ALA A 343 18.44 -2.03 -0.33
C ALA A 343 19.45 -2.95 0.37
N ALA A 344 18.95 -4.04 0.95
CA ALA A 344 19.70 -4.88 1.88
C ALA A 344 19.79 -6.34 1.41
N TYR A 345 21.00 -6.87 1.21
CA TYR A 345 21.23 -8.30 0.95
C TYR A 345 22.58 -8.73 1.53
N HIS A 346 22.56 -9.54 2.59
CA HIS A 346 23.74 -9.86 3.41
C HIS A 346 23.92 -11.36 3.66
N THR A 347 22.79 -12.05 3.82
CA THR A 347 22.70 -13.50 3.99
C THR A 347 21.46 -14.01 3.27
N SER A 348 21.37 -15.33 3.11
CA SER A 348 20.29 -15.99 2.38
C SER A 348 19.18 -16.54 3.30
N TYR A 349 19.37 -16.49 4.61
CA TYR A 349 18.43 -17.02 5.59
C TYR A 349 17.36 -15.96 5.92
N HIS A 350 16.08 -16.36 5.91
CA HIS A 350 14.91 -15.49 6.08
C HIS A 350 14.73 -14.33 5.08
N LYS A 351 15.72 -14.06 4.21
CA LYS A 351 15.65 -13.08 3.13
C LYS A 351 14.63 -13.45 2.05
N HIS A 352 13.85 -12.46 1.62
CA HIS A 352 12.98 -12.48 0.44
C HIS A 352 13.66 -11.79 -0.76
N SER A 353 13.06 -11.83 -1.95
CA SER A 353 13.55 -11.14 -3.14
C SER A 353 13.00 -9.70 -3.23
N ASP A 354 13.12 -8.95 -2.13
CA ASP A 354 12.56 -7.62 -1.87
C ASP A 354 13.58 -6.47 -2.07
N ASP A 355 14.51 -6.61 -2.99
CA ASP A 355 15.56 -5.60 -3.17
C ASP A 355 14.99 -4.27 -3.67
N LEU A 356 15.45 -3.15 -3.11
CA LEU A 356 14.94 -1.78 -3.33
C LEU A 356 13.47 -1.59 -2.93
N ASN A 357 12.93 -2.47 -2.08
CA ASN A 357 11.59 -2.38 -1.56
C ASN A 357 11.36 -1.15 -0.66
N MET A 358 10.09 -0.82 -0.48
CA MET A 358 9.63 0.36 0.23
C MET A 358 8.33 0.10 0.99
N HIS A 359 8.14 0.77 2.12
CA HIS A 359 6.93 0.74 2.93
C HIS A 359 6.54 2.17 3.36
N ILE A 360 5.27 2.55 3.22
CA ILE A 360 4.75 3.88 3.56
C ILE A 360 3.59 3.73 4.52
N TYR A 361 3.74 4.33 5.71
CA TYR A 361 2.67 4.48 6.69
C TYR A 361 2.35 5.96 6.86
N SER A 362 1.07 6.32 6.83
CA SER A 362 0.57 7.64 7.21
C SER A 362 -0.87 7.50 7.72
N ASN A 363 -1.04 7.55 9.05
CA ASN A 363 -2.30 7.22 9.73
C ASN A 363 -2.89 5.85 9.27
N GLY A 364 -2.04 4.82 9.29
CA GLY A 364 -2.29 3.51 8.72
C GLY A 364 -1.41 3.26 7.50
N ASP A 365 -1.32 2.01 7.06
CA ASP A 365 -0.50 1.66 5.90
C ASP A 365 -1.06 2.29 4.62
N ILE A 366 -0.17 2.79 3.75
CA ILE A 366 -0.52 3.27 2.41
C ILE A 366 0.04 2.28 1.39
N ILE A 367 1.36 2.09 1.43
CA ILE A 367 2.09 1.08 0.67
C ILE A 367 2.65 0.07 1.67
N THR A 368 2.25 -1.19 1.50
CA THR A 368 2.61 -2.31 2.37
C THR A 368 3.40 -3.36 1.60
N GLU A 369 3.55 -4.55 2.16
CA GLU A 369 4.11 -5.72 1.48
C GLU A 369 3.18 -6.92 1.59
N ALA A 370 3.47 -7.98 0.83
CA ALA A 370 2.82 -9.27 1.03
C ALA A 370 3.02 -9.77 2.48
N GLY A 371 4.21 -9.62 3.06
CA GLY A 371 4.55 -10.19 4.37
C GLY A 371 4.69 -11.73 4.33
N PRO A 372 4.99 -12.38 5.46
CA PRO A 372 5.30 -13.81 5.46
C PRO A 372 4.06 -14.71 5.49
N ASN A 373 3.91 -15.58 4.49
CA ASN A 373 2.89 -16.63 4.51
C ASN A 373 3.32 -17.87 5.32
N GLY A 374 4.62 -18.15 5.46
CA GLY A 374 5.15 -19.29 6.22
C GLY A 374 6.20 -20.10 5.46
N TYR A 375 6.58 -21.26 6.00
CA TYR A 375 7.78 -22.02 5.58
C TYR A 375 7.51 -23.18 4.62
N ASN A 376 6.27 -23.37 4.18
CA ASN A 376 5.95 -24.38 3.17
C ASN A 376 6.28 -23.88 1.76
N TYR A 377 7.55 -23.98 1.35
CA TYR A 377 8.02 -23.51 0.05
C TYR A 377 7.40 -24.23 -1.18
N LYS A 378 6.59 -25.28 -0.97
CA LYS A 378 5.79 -25.89 -2.05
C LYS A 378 4.49 -25.13 -2.31
N ASP A 379 3.96 -24.44 -1.30
CA ASP A 379 2.74 -23.64 -1.43
C ASP A 379 2.96 -22.42 -2.33
N LYS A 380 2.01 -22.16 -3.23
CA LYS A 380 2.11 -21.06 -4.21
C LYS A 380 2.04 -19.67 -3.57
N PHE A 381 1.35 -19.53 -2.43
CA PHE A 381 1.27 -18.26 -1.71
C PHE A 381 2.56 -17.98 -0.95
N THR A 382 3.18 -19.00 -0.34
CA THR A 382 4.55 -18.88 0.18
C THR A 382 5.53 -18.50 -0.91
N LYS A 383 5.46 -19.14 -2.09
CA LYS A 383 6.32 -18.77 -3.25
C LYS A 383 6.15 -17.32 -3.67
N TYR A 384 4.91 -16.85 -3.75
CA TYR A 384 4.60 -15.45 -4.02
C TYR A 384 5.20 -14.53 -2.96
N ALA A 385 4.94 -14.82 -1.68
CA ALA A 385 5.33 -14.00 -0.53
C ALA A 385 6.83 -13.68 -0.47
N TYR A 386 7.70 -14.66 -0.76
CA TYR A 386 9.16 -14.43 -0.72
C TYR A 386 9.76 -13.97 -2.06
N SER A 387 8.99 -13.99 -3.16
CA SER A 387 9.48 -13.64 -4.50
C SER A 387 9.30 -12.15 -4.77
N SER A 388 10.01 -11.61 -5.76
CA SER A 388 9.89 -10.19 -6.14
C SER A 388 8.45 -9.77 -6.50
N PHE A 389 7.56 -10.71 -6.81
CA PHE A 389 6.15 -10.44 -7.05
C PHE A 389 5.38 -9.98 -5.81
N GLY A 390 5.84 -10.30 -4.60
CA GLY A 390 5.22 -9.91 -3.33
C GLY A 390 5.73 -8.58 -2.74
N HIS A 391 6.59 -7.86 -3.47
CA HIS A 391 7.31 -6.68 -2.97
C HIS A 391 7.23 -5.49 -3.91
N ASN A 392 7.56 -4.30 -3.39
CA ASN A 392 7.50 -3.06 -4.15
C ASN A 392 8.78 -2.84 -4.96
N THR A 393 9.01 -3.66 -5.98
CA THR A 393 10.28 -3.71 -6.74
C THR A 393 10.06 -3.97 -8.24
N LEU A 394 11.17 -4.04 -8.97
CA LEU A 394 11.24 -4.28 -10.42
C LEU A 394 11.19 -5.78 -10.75
N ILE A 395 10.45 -6.11 -11.81
CA ILE A 395 10.44 -7.39 -12.52
C ILE A 395 10.99 -7.18 -13.92
N VAL A 396 11.84 -8.09 -14.39
CA VAL A 396 12.45 -8.04 -15.74
C VAL A 396 12.00 -9.25 -16.55
N ASP A 397 11.43 -9.03 -17.73
CA ASP A 397 10.94 -10.05 -18.67
C ASP A 397 10.01 -11.09 -18.03
N GLY A 398 9.15 -10.62 -17.13
CA GLY A 398 8.21 -11.46 -16.38
C GLY A 398 8.87 -12.37 -15.35
N ARG A 399 10.12 -12.11 -14.95
CA ARG A 399 10.88 -12.89 -13.96
C ARG A 399 11.36 -11.99 -12.83
N GLY A 400 11.11 -12.43 -11.59
CA GLY A 400 11.70 -11.84 -10.39
C GLY A 400 13.09 -12.40 -10.09
N LEU A 401 13.77 -11.83 -9.10
CA LEU A 401 15.08 -12.31 -8.65
C LEU A 401 14.94 -13.65 -7.89
N PRO A 402 15.93 -14.56 -8.02
CA PRO A 402 15.99 -15.74 -7.18
C PRO A 402 16.12 -15.31 -5.71
N ARG A 403 15.51 -16.07 -4.79
CA ARG A 403 15.60 -15.78 -3.35
C ARG A 403 17.05 -15.87 -2.83
N VAL A 404 17.84 -16.75 -3.42
CA VAL A 404 19.22 -17.04 -3.03
C VAL A 404 20.08 -17.19 -4.27
N ASP A 405 21.13 -16.38 -4.36
CA ASP A 405 22.16 -16.42 -5.41
C ASP A 405 23.54 -15.93 -4.93
N HIS A 406 23.65 -15.53 -3.65
CA HIS A 406 24.87 -15.04 -3.00
C HIS A 406 25.50 -13.77 -3.58
N GLN A 407 24.77 -13.01 -4.42
CA GLN A 407 25.23 -11.73 -4.99
C GLN A 407 25.00 -10.56 -4.02
N HIS A 408 25.51 -10.67 -2.79
CA HIS A 408 25.24 -9.74 -1.69
C HIS A 408 25.71 -8.31 -1.99
N GLU A 409 26.88 -8.17 -2.62
CA GLU A 409 27.52 -6.91 -2.96
C GLU A 409 26.78 -6.11 -4.04
N LYS A 410 25.85 -6.74 -4.76
CA LYS A 410 25.11 -6.12 -5.87
C LYS A 410 23.85 -5.38 -5.44
N VAL A 411 23.56 -5.32 -4.13
CA VAL A 411 22.42 -4.57 -3.58
C VAL A 411 22.88 -3.74 -2.40
N TYR A 412 22.79 -2.42 -2.50
CA TYR A 412 23.31 -1.53 -1.47
C TYR A 412 22.69 -0.13 -1.51
N ILE A 413 22.76 0.60 -0.39
CA ILE A 413 22.51 2.05 -0.36
C ILE A 413 23.77 2.76 -0.86
N LYS A 414 23.67 3.44 -2.00
CA LYS A 414 24.76 4.21 -2.61
C LYS A 414 25.02 5.50 -1.85
N ASP A 415 23.97 6.28 -1.59
CA ASP A 415 24.08 7.59 -0.93
C ASP A 415 22.80 7.99 -0.21
N TYR A 416 22.88 8.96 0.69
CA TYR A 416 21.72 9.52 1.40
C TYR A 416 21.97 10.95 1.86
N GLN A 417 20.90 11.72 2.05
CA GLN A 417 20.93 13.06 2.62
C GLN A 417 19.77 13.24 3.60
N LEU A 418 20.08 13.73 4.80
CA LEU A 418 19.10 14.04 5.84
C LEU A 418 19.10 15.54 6.10
N THR A 419 17.93 16.18 6.00
CA THR A 419 17.73 17.58 6.35
C THR A 419 16.46 17.75 7.16
N GLU A 420 16.22 18.96 7.69
CA GLU A 420 14.99 19.27 8.40
C GLU A 420 13.77 19.22 7.47
N ASP A 421 13.92 19.66 6.22
CA ASP A 421 12.82 19.82 5.25
C ASP A 421 12.57 18.55 4.42
N TYR A 422 13.62 17.78 4.16
CA TYR A 422 13.53 16.54 3.39
C TYR A 422 14.60 15.53 3.78
N SER A 423 14.32 14.27 3.48
CA SER A 423 15.27 13.17 3.64
C SER A 423 15.25 12.30 2.40
N GLU A 424 16.40 11.84 1.92
CA GLU A 424 16.49 10.98 0.74
C GLU A 424 17.58 9.92 0.85
N ALA A 425 17.38 8.80 0.17
CA ALA A 425 18.37 7.74 0.01
C ALA A 425 18.26 7.12 -1.38
N THR A 426 19.41 6.72 -1.92
CA THR A 426 19.52 6.06 -3.22
C THR A 426 20.06 4.66 -3.03
N GLY A 427 19.30 3.65 -3.46
CA GLY A 427 19.72 2.25 -3.50
C GLY A 427 19.95 1.78 -4.92
N VAL A 428 20.82 0.77 -5.07
CA VAL A 428 21.19 0.17 -6.36
C VAL A 428 21.00 -1.34 -6.26
N ASN A 429 20.53 -1.96 -7.34
CA ASN A 429 20.42 -3.39 -7.54
C ASN A 429 20.97 -3.78 -8.93
N GLU A 430 22.01 -4.61 -8.94
CA GLU A 430 22.71 -5.11 -10.13
C GLU A 430 22.58 -6.64 -10.28
N ARG A 431 21.65 -7.26 -9.55
CA ARG A 431 21.48 -8.73 -9.54
C ARG A 431 20.85 -9.27 -10.82
N TYR A 432 20.09 -8.45 -11.55
CA TYR A 432 19.60 -8.81 -12.87
C TYR A 432 20.75 -8.79 -13.88
N SER A 433 20.85 -9.84 -14.69
CA SER A 433 21.88 -9.90 -15.73
C SER A 433 21.62 -8.82 -16.78
N GLY A 434 22.59 -7.92 -16.99
CA GLY A 434 22.50 -6.86 -18.00
C GLY A 434 21.56 -5.70 -17.66
N VAL A 435 20.99 -5.66 -16.45
CA VAL A 435 20.07 -4.62 -16.00
C VAL A 435 20.51 -4.08 -14.64
N THR A 436 20.71 -2.76 -14.58
CA THR A 436 20.94 -2.04 -13.31
C THR A 436 19.69 -1.26 -12.95
N HIS A 437 19.15 -1.51 -11.76
CA HIS A 437 18.03 -0.77 -11.19
C HIS A 437 18.55 0.15 -10.07
N THR A 438 18.38 1.46 -10.25
CA THR A 438 18.67 2.47 -9.22
C THR A 438 17.36 3.10 -8.76
N ARG A 439 17.13 3.13 -7.45
CA ARG A 439 15.96 3.78 -6.85
C ARG A 439 16.41 4.88 -5.90
N ASN A 440 15.95 6.11 -6.15
CA ASN A 440 16.01 7.20 -5.17
C ASN A 440 14.65 7.37 -4.51
N VAL A 441 14.62 7.41 -3.17
CA VAL A 441 13.43 7.71 -2.38
C VAL A 441 13.68 9.00 -1.64
N ARG A 442 12.86 10.02 -1.92
CA ARG A 442 12.90 11.32 -1.24
C ARG A 442 11.59 11.62 -0.57
N TYR A 443 11.62 11.88 0.74
CA TYR A 443 10.48 12.35 1.51
C TYR A 443 10.61 13.85 1.81
N ASN A 444 9.71 14.65 1.23
CA ASN A 444 9.53 16.07 1.57
C ASN A 444 8.55 16.18 2.74
N LYS A 445 9.08 16.60 3.90
CA LYS A 445 8.34 16.66 5.17
C LYS A 445 7.36 17.82 5.23
N GLN A 446 7.62 18.91 4.49
CA GLN A 446 6.74 20.08 4.47
C GLN A 446 5.49 19.86 3.61
N LEU A 447 5.65 19.21 2.45
CA LEU A 447 4.55 18.93 1.53
C LEU A 447 3.82 17.61 1.82
N GLU A 448 4.42 16.77 2.67
CA GLU A 448 4.01 15.37 2.90
C GLU A 448 4.00 14.56 1.59
N HIS A 449 5.03 14.78 0.76
CA HIS A 449 5.18 14.15 -0.54
C HIS A 449 6.39 13.21 -0.53
N ILE A 450 6.21 11.99 -1.02
CA ILE A 450 7.32 11.06 -1.28
C ILE A 450 7.52 10.97 -2.79
N THR A 451 8.71 11.30 -3.29
CA THR A 451 9.09 11.09 -4.68
C THR A 451 9.99 9.87 -4.76
N VAL A 452 9.59 8.88 -5.56
CA VAL A 452 10.42 7.72 -5.89
C VAL A 452 10.84 7.83 -7.34
N ARG A 453 12.14 7.84 -7.60
CA ARG A 453 12.71 7.82 -8.95
C ARG A 453 13.37 6.48 -9.20
N ASP A 454 12.78 5.70 -10.07
CA ASP A 454 13.30 4.43 -10.56
C ASP A 454 14.00 4.65 -11.90
N HIS A 455 15.32 4.51 -11.91
CA HIS A 455 16.15 4.52 -13.11
C HIS A 455 16.61 3.10 -13.42
N VAL A 456 16.26 2.61 -14.61
CA VAL A 456 16.60 1.26 -15.07
C VAL A 456 17.46 1.40 -16.33
N ALA A 457 18.68 0.87 -16.29
CA ALA A 457 19.65 0.95 -17.36
C ALA A 457 19.98 -0.44 -17.91
N SER A 458 20.04 -0.56 -19.25
CA SER A 458 20.43 -1.78 -19.95
C SER A 458 20.88 -1.46 -21.38
N GLU A 459 21.84 -2.24 -21.89
CA GLU A 459 22.22 -2.21 -23.31
C GLU A 459 21.20 -2.94 -24.21
N ASP A 460 20.37 -3.80 -23.60
CA ASP A 460 19.35 -4.62 -24.25
C ASP A 460 17.93 -4.04 -24.04
N THR A 461 17.00 -4.47 -24.89
CA THR A 461 15.58 -4.13 -24.78
C THR A 461 14.87 -5.15 -23.89
N HIS A 462 14.16 -4.67 -22.88
CA HIS A 462 13.44 -5.50 -21.92
C HIS A 462 12.02 -5.02 -21.68
N GLN A 463 11.19 -5.94 -21.18
CA GLN A 463 9.89 -5.63 -20.60
C GLN A 463 10.01 -5.57 -19.08
N TYR A 464 9.56 -4.46 -18.51
CA TYR A 464 9.64 -4.21 -17.08
C TYR A 464 8.26 -4.14 -16.44
N LYS A 465 8.20 -4.57 -15.19
CA LYS A 465 7.10 -4.20 -14.29
C LYS A 465 7.64 -3.62 -13.01
N LEU A 466 7.01 -2.55 -12.53
CA LEU A 466 7.21 -2.06 -11.17
C LEU A 466 5.92 -2.26 -10.37
N PHE A 467 6.06 -2.76 -9.13
CA PHE A 467 4.91 -3.04 -8.27
C PHE A 467 4.79 -2.06 -7.11
N TRP A 468 3.53 -1.72 -6.78
CA TRP A 468 3.14 -1.05 -5.54
C TRP A 468 1.99 -1.80 -4.86
N HIS A 469 2.28 -2.44 -3.74
CA HIS A 469 1.32 -3.18 -2.91
C HIS A 469 0.59 -2.18 -2.00
N VAL A 470 -0.67 -1.92 -2.32
CA VAL A 470 -1.52 -0.99 -1.59
C VAL A 470 -2.09 -1.71 -0.36
N ALA A 471 -2.19 -1.00 0.77
CA ALA A 471 -2.78 -1.54 1.99
C ALA A 471 -4.19 -2.13 1.74
N PRO A 472 -4.52 -3.28 2.36
CA PRO A 472 -5.70 -4.07 2.00
C PRO A 472 -7.04 -3.41 2.38
N ASP A 473 -7.01 -2.38 3.21
CA ASP A 473 -8.17 -1.59 3.61
C ASP A 473 -8.39 -0.34 2.73
N LEU A 474 -7.53 -0.12 1.75
CA LEU A 474 -7.62 0.99 0.81
C LEU A 474 -8.33 0.59 -0.48
N GLU A 475 -9.18 1.51 -0.93
CA GLU A 475 -9.82 1.44 -2.22
C GLU A 475 -9.04 2.25 -3.25
N VAL A 476 -8.91 1.72 -4.46
CA VAL A 476 -7.95 2.18 -5.47
C VAL A 476 -8.67 2.64 -6.74
N HIS A 477 -8.43 3.88 -7.16
CA HIS A 477 -8.91 4.41 -8.44
C HIS A 477 -7.76 4.79 -9.33
N VAL A 478 -7.59 4.05 -10.42
CA VAL A 478 -6.69 4.44 -11.49
C VAL A 478 -7.41 5.45 -12.41
N ARG A 479 -6.79 6.60 -12.65
CA ARG A 479 -7.19 7.67 -13.58
C ARG A 479 -5.98 8.03 -14.43
N ASP A 480 -5.81 7.28 -15.53
CA ASP A 480 -4.65 7.42 -16.40
C ASP A 480 -3.34 7.29 -15.59
N GLN A 481 -2.58 8.38 -15.47
CA GLN A 481 -1.31 8.44 -14.71
C GLN A 481 -1.47 8.74 -13.21
N ILE A 482 -2.69 9.01 -12.73
CA ILE A 482 -2.98 9.32 -11.33
C ILE A 482 -3.71 8.15 -10.69
N VAL A 483 -3.30 7.75 -9.48
CA VAL A 483 -4.02 6.75 -8.67
C VAL A 483 -4.47 7.38 -7.37
N GLU A 484 -5.78 7.36 -7.10
CA GLU A 484 -6.34 7.88 -5.85
C GLU A 484 -6.60 6.73 -4.87
N LEU A 485 -6.21 6.92 -3.61
CA LEU A 485 -6.37 5.93 -2.54
C LEU A 485 -7.33 6.44 -1.46
N PHE A 486 -8.34 5.64 -1.13
CA PHE A 486 -9.39 6.00 -0.18
C PHE A 486 -9.46 5.02 0.99
N ARG A 487 -9.64 5.55 2.20
CA ARG A 487 -9.96 4.80 3.43
C ARG A 487 -11.27 5.35 3.99
N ASN A 488 -12.29 4.51 4.13
CA ASN A 488 -13.61 4.93 4.62
C ASN A 488 -14.16 6.17 3.88
N ASN A 489 -14.11 6.15 2.53
CA ASN A 489 -14.49 7.27 1.64
C ASN A 489 -13.67 8.57 1.78
N LYS A 490 -12.64 8.60 2.63
CA LYS A 490 -11.71 9.73 2.73
C LYS A 490 -10.48 9.45 1.88
N LYS A 491 -10.13 10.39 1.00
CA LYS A 491 -8.85 10.34 0.27
C LYS A 491 -7.70 10.44 1.28
N VAL A 492 -6.79 9.47 1.25
CA VAL A 492 -5.62 9.39 2.14
C VAL A 492 -4.31 9.52 1.40
N ALA A 493 -4.29 9.20 0.11
CA ALA A 493 -3.12 9.38 -0.74
C ALA A 493 -3.52 9.52 -2.21
N GLU A 494 -2.62 10.11 -2.99
CA GLU A 494 -2.66 10.17 -4.45
C GLU A 494 -1.27 9.83 -4.99
N LEU A 495 -1.19 8.93 -5.96
CA LEU A 495 0.04 8.65 -6.69
C LEU A 495 -0.05 9.34 -8.05
N GLU A 496 1.05 9.89 -8.53
CA GLU A 496 1.21 10.30 -9.92
C GLU A 496 2.45 9.65 -10.51
N ILE A 497 2.29 9.03 -11.67
CA ILE A 497 3.35 8.32 -12.37
C ILE A 497 3.75 9.15 -13.59
N THR A 498 5.02 9.52 -13.68
CA THR A 498 5.59 10.13 -14.89
C THR A 498 6.78 9.30 -15.35
N SER A 499 7.05 9.28 -16.65
CA SER A 499 8.13 8.46 -17.20
C SER A 499 8.63 8.97 -18.54
N THR A 500 9.86 8.60 -18.89
CA THR A 500 10.45 8.80 -20.23
C THR A 500 9.89 7.85 -21.29
N THR A 501 9.08 6.86 -20.89
CA THR A 501 8.37 5.93 -21.79
C THR A 501 6.89 5.86 -21.42
N ASP A 502 6.08 5.22 -22.26
CA ASP A 502 4.68 4.96 -21.92
C ASP A 502 4.59 3.86 -20.85
N VAL A 503 3.88 4.18 -19.76
CA VAL A 503 3.62 3.28 -18.64
C VAL A 503 2.14 2.94 -18.62
N ASN A 504 1.82 1.65 -18.61
CA ASN A 504 0.46 1.16 -18.42
C ASN A 504 0.25 0.76 -16.95
N ILE A 505 -0.77 1.32 -16.31
CA ILE A 505 -1.07 1.08 -14.89
C ILE A 505 -2.27 0.13 -14.77
N ARG A 506 -2.08 -0.99 -14.06
CA ARG A 506 -3.14 -1.94 -13.74
C ARG A 506 -3.28 -2.11 -12.24
N ALA A 507 -4.51 -2.22 -11.76
CA ALA A 507 -4.80 -2.59 -10.38
C ALA A 507 -5.24 -4.05 -10.33
N VAL A 508 -4.44 -4.92 -9.71
CA VAL A 508 -4.69 -6.36 -9.60
C VAL A 508 -5.03 -6.70 -8.15
N ARG A 509 -6.12 -7.43 -7.94
CA ARG A 509 -6.58 -7.86 -6.61
C ARG A 509 -7.04 -9.31 -6.67
N GLU A 510 -6.64 -10.11 -5.68
CA GLU A 510 -7.10 -11.50 -5.52
C GLU A 510 -6.79 -12.45 -6.71
N GLN A 511 -5.73 -12.18 -7.47
CA GLN A 511 -5.38 -12.99 -8.64
C GLN A 511 -4.68 -14.29 -8.23
N THR A 512 -5.01 -15.38 -8.91
CA THR A 512 -4.31 -16.68 -8.74
C THR A 512 -3.84 -17.33 -10.05
N VAL A 513 -4.26 -16.79 -11.21
CA VAL A 513 -3.94 -17.26 -12.56
C VAL A 513 -3.68 -16.02 -13.44
N PRO A 514 -2.64 -16.00 -14.30
CA PRO A 514 -1.66 -17.06 -14.53
C PRO A 514 -0.63 -17.22 -13.40
N HIS A 515 -0.54 -16.25 -12.49
CA HIS A 515 0.29 -16.29 -11.28
C HIS A 515 -0.46 -15.64 -10.11
N VAL A 516 0.01 -15.89 -8.88
CA VAL A 516 -0.54 -15.27 -7.67
C VAL A 516 -0.11 -13.80 -7.62
N GLN A 517 -1.07 -12.90 -7.39
CA GLN A 517 -0.83 -11.46 -7.24
C GLN A 517 -1.98 -10.83 -6.44
N GLY A 518 -1.73 -9.76 -5.69
CA GLY A 518 -2.79 -9.05 -4.97
C GLY A 518 -3.22 -9.71 -3.66
N TRP A 519 -2.25 -10.17 -2.86
CA TRP A 519 -2.46 -10.82 -1.57
C TRP A 519 -1.49 -10.29 -0.52
N VAL A 520 -1.95 -10.22 0.73
CA VAL A 520 -1.12 -9.94 1.91
C VAL A 520 -1.33 -11.02 2.97
N PHE A 521 -0.36 -11.18 3.86
CA PHE A 521 -0.30 -12.20 4.90
C PHE A 521 -0.09 -11.53 6.28
N PRO A 522 -1.17 -10.99 6.90
CA PRO A 522 -1.06 -10.33 8.20
C PRO A 522 -0.55 -11.25 9.32
N LYS A 523 -0.75 -12.56 9.16
CA LYS A 523 -0.20 -13.64 9.99
C LYS A 523 0.23 -14.76 9.05
N MET A 524 1.23 -15.56 9.46
CA MET A 524 1.58 -16.77 8.71
C MET A 524 0.33 -17.64 8.51
N GLU A 525 0.20 -18.16 7.30
CA GLU A 525 -0.88 -19.01 6.80
C GLU A 525 -2.27 -18.32 6.76
N SER A 526 -2.32 -17.00 7.00
CA SER A 526 -3.53 -16.18 6.93
C SER A 526 -3.41 -15.18 5.80
N LYS A 527 -4.11 -15.42 4.68
CA LYS A 527 -4.12 -14.54 3.52
C LYS A 527 -5.33 -13.60 3.49
N GLN A 528 -5.13 -12.41 2.97
CA GLN A 528 -6.16 -11.40 2.74
C GLN A 528 -5.95 -10.78 1.34
N PRO A 529 -7.02 -10.52 0.56
CA PRO A 529 -6.90 -9.79 -0.70
C PRO A 529 -6.40 -8.36 -0.49
N ALA A 530 -5.49 -7.91 -1.33
CA ALA A 530 -5.01 -6.53 -1.40
C ALA A 530 -4.83 -6.11 -2.87
N THR A 531 -4.82 -4.81 -3.13
CA THR A 531 -4.59 -4.32 -4.49
C THR A 531 -3.09 -4.11 -4.72
N VAL A 532 -2.58 -4.61 -5.84
CA VAL A 532 -1.23 -4.33 -6.33
C VAL A 532 -1.36 -3.50 -7.60
N LEU A 533 -0.69 -2.35 -7.64
CA LEU A 533 -0.51 -1.58 -8.85
C LEU A 533 0.65 -2.18 -9.63
N GLU A 534 0.38 -2.63 -10.86
CA GLU A 534 1.39 -3.05 -11.83
C GLU A 534 1.62 -1.92 -12.83
N LEU A 535 2.84 -1.39 -12.85
CA LEU A 535 3.29 -0.40 -13.84
C LEU A 535 4.07 -1.17 -14.89
N ASP A 536 3.44 -1.48 -16.01
CA ASP A 536 4.06 -2.16 -17.16
C ASP A 536 4.72 -1.12 -18.07
N PHE A 537 6.00 -1.27 -18.40
CA PHE A 537 6.72 -0.40 -19.32
C PHE A 537 7.86 -1.12 -20.04
N SER A 538 8.38 -0.53 -21.11
CA SER A 538 9.51 -1.07 -21.87
C SER A 538 10.57 0.00 -22.04
N SER A 539 11.84 -0.39 -22.02
CA SER A 539 12.93 0.51 -22.43
C SER A 539 13.18 0.42 -23.93
N GLY A 540 13.64 1.53 -24.53
CA GLY A 540 14.47 1.48 -25.72
C GLY A 540 15.91 1.09 -25.38
N LYS A 541 16.88 1.42 -26.24
CA LYS A 541 18.30 1.37 -25.87
C LYS A 541 18.62 2.47 -24.83
N ASP A 542 19.57 2.20 -23.94
CA ASP A 542 20.15 3.10 -22.91
C ASP A 542 19.52 3.01 -21.52
N SER A 543 18.42 3.73 -21.25
CA SER A 543 17.77 3.72 -19.92
C SER A 543 16.34 4.26 -19.93
N VAL A 544 15.58 3.93 -18.88
CA VAL A 544 14.23 4.45 -18.62
C VAL A 544 14.17 5.02 -17.20
N GLU A 545 13.50 6.17 -17.05
CA GLU A 545 13.16 6.73 -15.74
C GLU A 545 11.64 6.65 -15.54
N VAL A 546 11.24 6.13 -14.38
CA VAL A 546 9.86 6.16 -13.88
C VAL A 546 9.86 6.90 -12.55
N VAL A 547 9.10 7.96 -12.44
CA VAL A 547 8.92 8.74 -11.21
C VAL A 547 7.52 8.48 -10.67
N THR A 548 7.43 7.95 -9.46
CA THR A 548 6.16 7.84 -8.71
C THR A 548 6.16 8.86 -7.59
N GLU A 549 5.24 9.82 -7.62
CA GLU A 549 5.03 10.80 -6.56
C GLU A 549 3.83 10.41 -5.71
N PHE A 550 4.06 10.11 -4.43
CA PHE A 550 3.03 9.83 -3.43
C PHE A 550 2.72 11.12 -2.67
N ARG A 551 1.52 11.66 -2.85
CA ARG A 551 1.01 12.82 -2.12
C ARG A 551 0.09 12.35 -1.01
N LEU A 552 0.47 12.62 0.24
CA LEU A 552 -0.36 12.33 1.42
C LEU A 552 -1.28 13.51 1.78
N ALA A 553 -0.91 14.70 1.32
CA ALA A 553 -1.71 15.92 1.35
C ALA A 553 -1.53 16.72 0.03
N ASN A 554 -2.29 17.82 -0.12
CA ASN A 554 -2.21 18.71 -1.29
C ASN A 554 -2.43 17.97 -2.63
N TYR A 555 -3.47 17.16 -2.71
CA TYR A 555 -3.79 16.35 -3.88
C TYR A 555 -4.08 17.21 -5.13
N LYS A 556 -3.71 16.71 -6.32
CA LYS A 556 -4.08 17.36 -7.60
C LYS A 556 -5.57 17.23 -7.88
N ILE A 557 -6.12 16.04 -7.65
CA ILE A 557 -7.57 15.81 -7.73
C ILE A 557 -8.16 16.10 -6.34
N ALA A 558 -8.96 17.15 -6.23
CA ALA A 558 -9.57 17.56 -4.97
C ALA A 558 -10.43 16.43 -4.37
N ALA A 559 -10.33 16.25 -3.06
CA ALA A 559 -11.19 15.31 -2.34
C ALA A 559 -12.66 15.74 -2.49
N ARG A 560 -13.55 14.78 -2.78
CA ARG A 560 -14.99 14.98 -2.86
C ARG A 560 -15.63 14.61 -1.51
N ASP A 561 -16.69 15.32 -1.11
CA ASP A 561 -17.45 15.05 0.13
C ASP A 561 -18.23 13.72 0.07
N GLN A 562 -18.54 13.26 -1.15
CA GLN A 562 -19.04 11.92 -1.44
C GLN A 562 -17.92 11.15 -2.14
N GLY A 563 -17.67 9.91 -1.71
CA GLY A 563 -16.67 9.07 -2.36
C GLY A 563 -16.96 8.94 -3.87
N PRO A 564 -15.95 8.73 -4.72
CA PRO A 564 -16.11 8.63 -6.18
C PRO A 564 -17.09 7.53 -6.66
N PHE A 565 -17.59 6.69 -5.76
CA PHE A 565 -18.19 5.38 -6.01
C PHE A 565 -19.67 5.33 -6.31
N GLU A 566 -20.49 6.27 -5.81
CA GLU A 566 -21.94 6.06 -5.87
C GLU A 566 -22.48 6.02 -7.31
N LEU A 567 -21.76 6.65 -8.25
CA LEU A 567 -22.16 6.74 -9.65
C LEU A 567 -21.21 6.00 -10.62
N GLU A 568 -19.95 5.77 -10.25
CA GLU A 568 -18.90 5.33 -11.18
C GLU A 568 -18.78 3.80 -11.20
N SER A 569 -19.25 3.17 -12.28
CA SER A 569 -18.89 1.79 -12.64
C SER A 569 -17.58 1.77 -13.43
N HIS A 570 -16.83 0.68 -13.30
CA HIS A 570 -15.53 0.52 -13.94
C HIS A 570 -15.57 -0.64 -14.95
N TYR A 571 -15.14 -0.37 -16.18
CA TYR A 571 -14.93 -1.39 -17.21
C TYR A 571 -13.45 -1.49 -17.54
N GLN A 572 -12.87 -2.67 -17.30
CA GLN A 572 -11.45 -2.92 -17.57
C GLN A 572 -11.28 -3.58 -18.93
N SER A 573 -10.48 -2.97 -19.80
CA SER A 573 -9.99 -3.56 -21.05
C SER A 573 -8.48 -3.31 -21.18
N MET A 574 -8.04 -2.66 -22.26
CA MET A 574 -6.66 -2.16 -22.38
C MET A 574 -6.43 -1.05 -21.35
N ASN A 575 -7.31 -0.04 -21.34
CA ASN A 575 -7.43 0.95 -20.27
C ASN A 575 -8.73 0.73 -19.49
N GLY A 576 -8.76 1.24 -18.25
CA GLY A 576 -9.98 1.33 -17.46
C GLY A 576 -10.86 2.49 -17.94
N VAL A 577 -12.12 2.22 -18.24
CA VAL A 577 -13.12 3.24 -18.62
C VAL A 577 -14.17 3.35 -17.53
N LYS A 578 -14.41 4.57 -17.05
CA LYS A 578 -15.45 4.85 -16.06
C LYS A 578 -16.75 5.24 -16.74
N TYR A 579 -17.84 4.67 -16.27
CA TYR A 579 -19.15 4.90 -16.83
C TYR A 579 -20.25 4.82 -15.78
N HIS A 580 -21.41 5.36 -16.13
CA HIS A 580 -22.65 5.19 -15.39
C HIS A 580 -23.73 4.70 -16.36
N PHE A 581 -24.33 3.54 -16.09
CA PHE A 581 -25.40 3.00 -16.91
C PHE A 581 -26.73 3.08 -16.18
N VAL A 582 -27.71 3.71 -16.80
CA VAL A 582 -29.09 3.81 -16.31
C VAL A 582 -29.97 2.97 -17.23
N PRO A 583 -30.56 1.86 -16.74
CA PRO A 583 -31.49 1.06 -17.54
C PRO A 583 -32.77 1.86 -17.87
N ALA A 584 -33.44 1.49 -18.96
CA ALA A 584 -34.70 2.09 -19.35
C ALA A 584 -35.76 2.00 -18.25
N ALA A 585 -36.44 3.12 -17.98
CA ALA A 585 -37.60 3.18 -17.10
C ALA A 585 -38.92 2.94 -17.87
N ASP A 586 -38.91 3.17 -19.18
CA ASP A 586 -40.03 2.92 -20.08
C ASP A 586 -39.81 1.61 -20.83
N GLU A 587 -40.74 0.65 -20.65
CA GLU A 587 -40.67 -0.66 -21.29
C GLU A 587 -40.68 -0.59 -22.82
N THR A 588 -41.32 0.43 -23.39
CA THR A 588 -41.40 0.63 -24.85
C THR A 588 -40.09 1.09 -25.47
N LEU A 589 -39.16 1.60 -24.64
CA LEU A 589 -37.86 2.12 -25.06
C LEU A 589 -36.69 1.22 -24.64
N GLN A 590 -36.96 -0.02 -24.22
CA GLN A 590 -35.93 -0.96 -23.76
C GLN A 590 -34.92 -1.32 -24.85
N ASP A 591 -35.25 -1.19 -26.13
CA ASP A 591 -34.34 -1.45 -27.25
C ASP A 591 -33.48 -0.24 -27.64
N LYS A 592 -33.68 0.93 -27.00
CA LYS A 592 -33.00 2.20 -27.29
C LYS A 592 -31.88 2.48 -26.30
N LEU A 593 -30.74 2.97 -26.81
CA LEU A 593 -29.59 3.38 -26.00
C LEU A 593 -29.14 4.80 -26.37
N VAL A 594 -29.03 5.67 -25.36
CA VAL A 594 -28.42 6.99 -25.48
C VAL A 594 -27.04 6.98 -24.82
N ILE A 595 -26.00 7.14 -25.61
CA ILE A 595 -24.61 7.25 -25.15
C ILE A 595 -24.25 8.73 -25.01
N VAL A 596 -23.83 9.11 -23.81
CA VAL A 596 -23.57 10.51 -23.44
C VAL A 596 -22.08 10.69 -23.16
N PHE A 597 -21.45 11.59 -23.92
CA PHE A 597 -20.05 11.95 -23.76
C PHE A 597 -19.88 13.26 -22.98
N SER A 598 -18.98 13.27 -22.00
CA SER A 598 -18.64 14.45 -21.21
C SER A 598 -18.11 15.63 -22.03
N ALA A 599 -18.50 16.83 -21.63
CA ALA A 599 -17.97 18.10 -22.08
C ALA A 599 -16.59 18.39 -21.44
N LEU A 600 -15.94 19.46 -21.88
CA LEU A 600 -14.66 19.90 -21.34
C LEU A 600 -14.85 20.55 -19.96
N ALA A 601 -13.92 20.27 -19.04
CA ALA A 601 -13.91 20.81 -17.68
C ALA A 601 -12.51 21.34 -17.31
N ASN A 602 -12.40 21.97 -16.13
CA ASN A 602 -11.13 22.48 -15.62
C ASN A 602 -10.16 21.32 -15.34
N LYS A 603 -8.85 21.63 -15.28
CA LYS A 603 -7.81 20.65 -14.94
C LYS A 603 -8.18 19.85 -13.69
N TYR A 604 -8.08 18.53 -13.78
CA TYR A 604 -8.35 17.56 -12.72
C TYR A 604 -9.79 17.57 -12.19
N HIS A 605 -10.75 18.09 -12.97
CA HIS A 605 -12.17 18.06 -12.67
C HIS A 605 -12.92 17.28 -13.76
N TYR A 606 -13.33 16.05 -13.46
CA TYR A 606 -14.06 15.20 -14.39
C TYR A 606 -15.52 15.05 -13.97
N VAL A 607 -16.44 15.30 -14.90
CA VAL A 607 -17.89 15.28 -14.63
C VAL A 607 -18.66 14.54 -15.73
N TYR A 608 -19.73 13.86 -15.34
CA TYR A 608 -20.77 13.43 -16.27
C TYR A 608 -21.64 14.62 -16.65
N ASN A 609 -21.98 14.74 -17.93
CA ASN A 609 -22.87 15.79 -18.41
C ASN A 609 -24.26 15.24 -18.70
N TYR A 610 -25.26 16.13 -18.66
CA TYR A 610 -26.65 15.86 -19.03
C TYR A 610 -27.42 14.81 -18.22
N MET A 611 -26.87 14.26 -17.13
CA MET A 611 -27.60 13.31 -16.27
C MET A 611 -28.99 13.85 -15.90
N LYS A 612 -29.03 15.02 -15.25
CA LYS A 612 -30.30 15.71 -14.90
C LYS A 612 -31.20 16.05 -16.08
N THR A 613 -30.60 16.35 -17.24
CA THR A 613 -31.35 16.67 -18.46
C THR A 613 -32.08 15.45 -19.01
N LEU A 614 -31.51 14.26 -18.80
CA LEU A 614 -32.00 13.00 -19.33
C LEU A 614 -32.66 12.12 -18.25
N ASP A 615 -32.87 12.63 -17.04
CA ASP A 615 -33.52 11.90 -15.95
C ASP A 615 -34.92 11.41 -16.37
N GLU A 616 -35.70 12.28 -17.04
CA GLU A 616 -37.06 12.00 -17.50
C GLU A 616 -37.14 11.19 -18.80
N VAL A 617 -36.01 11.02 -19.51
CA VAL A 617 -35.98 10.21 -20.73
C VAL A 617 -35.99 8.74 -20.35
N GLY A 618 -37.09 8.03 -20.65
CA GLY A 618 -37.31 6.64 -20.25
C GLY A 618 -36.43 5.56 -20.90
N ALA A 619 -35.53 5.93 -21.83
CA ALA A 619 -34.62 5.00 -22.51
C ALA A 619 -33.38 4.62 -21.68
N ASN A 620 -32.63 3.60 -22.13
CA ASN A 620 -31.33 3.26 -21.54
C ASN A 620 -30.32 4.38 -21.81
N LYS A 621 -29.49 4.69 -20.81
CA LYS A 621 -28.49 5.78 -20.90
C LYS A 621 -27.12 5.25 -20.44
N LEU A 622 -26.11 5.44 -21.27
CA LEU A 622 -24.71 5.13 -20.96
C LEU A 622 -23.92 6.44 -20.91
N PHE A 623 -23.57 6.91 -19.71
CA PHE A 623 -22.70 8.06 -19.52
C PHE A 623 -21.26 7.59 -19.42
N ILE A 624 -20.38 8.08 -20.29
CA ILE A 624 -18.96 7.71 -20.29
C ILE A 624 -18.16 8.91 -19.80
N LEU A 625 -17.31 8.70 -18.80
CA LEU A 625 -16.43 9.75 -18.25
C LEU A 625 -15.12 9.78 -19.04
N ASP A 626 -14.66 10.98 -19.38
CA ASP A 626 -13.31 11.20 -19.94
C ASP A 626 -12.40 11.76 -18.84
N ASP A 627 -11.77 10.86 -18.10
CA ASP A 627 -10.80 11.16 -17.05
C ASP A 627 -9.36 10.79 -17.43
N PHE A 628 -9.07 10.79 -18.73
CA PHE A 628 -7.75 10.60 -19.30
C PHE A 628 -7.00 11.93 -19.45
N GLY A 629 -5.69 11.96 -19.16
CA GLY A 629 -4.92 13.20 -19.10
C GLY A 629 -5.44 14.18 -18.04
N GLU A 630 -5.04 15.45 -18.11
CA GLU A 630 -5.41 16.44 -17.09
C GLU A 630 -6.83 17.00 -17.25
N GLN A 631 -7.42 16.93 -18.45
CA GLN A 631 -8.70 17.57 -18.82
C GLN A 631 -9.57 16.72 -19.75
N GLY A 632 -9.26 15.44 -19.88
CA GLY A 632 -9.84 14.55 -20.88
C GLY A 632 -9.03 14.52 -22.19
N SER A 633 -9.25 13.45 -22.95
CA SER A 633 -8.51 13.08 -24.16
C SER A 633 -9.35 13.10 -25.43
N TYR A 634 -10.58 13.62 -25.37
CA TYR A 634 -11.60 13.46 -26.44
C TYR A 634 -11.90 11.98 -26.73
N TYR A 635 -11.57 11.08 -25.80
CA TYR A 635 -11.68 9.63 -25.94
C TYR A 635 -10.87 9.07 -27.12
N LEU A 636 -9.77 9.72 -27.53
CA LEU A 636 -8.98 9.31 -28.69
C LEU A 636 -7.82 8.39 -28.30
N GLY A 637 -6.84 8.91 -27.57
CA GLY A 637 -5.62 8.18 -27.24
C GLY A 637 -4.48 9.09 -26.86
N LYS A 638 -3.36 8.50 -26.45
CA LYS A 638 -2.13 9.20 -26.09
C LYS A 638 -1.10 9.03 -27.20
N ASN A 639 -0.29 10.03 -27.53
CA ASN A 639 0.82 9.90 -28.48
C ASN A 639 0.40 9.26 -29.84
N ARG A 640 -0.77 9.65 -30.36
CA ARG A 640 -1.39 9.11 -31.59
C ARG A 640 -1.71 7.61 -31.57
N ASN A 641 -1.72 6.97 -30.40
CA ASN A 641 -2.24 5.62 -30.27
C ASN A 641 -3.78 5.62 -30.21
N HIS A 642 -4.40 4.44 -30.31
CA HIS A 642 -5.86 4.27 -30.29
C HIS A 642 -6.35 3.49 -29.06
N VAL A 643 -5.54 3.41 -28.00
CA VAL A 643 -5.81 2.53 -26.86
C VAL A 643 -7.04 2.98 -26.07
N ILE A 644 -7.16 4.28 -25.81
CA ILE A 644 -8.33 4.87 -25.14
C ILE A 644 -9.58 4.63 -25.99
N GLU A 645 -9.50 4.95 -27.27
CA GLU A 645 -10.61 4.80 -28.20
C GLU A 645 -11.11 3.36 -28.31
N THR A 646 -10.18 2.40 -28.40
CA THR A 646 -10.49 0.96 -28.39
C THR A 646 -11.14 0.54 -27.07
N SER A 647 -10.71 1.10 -25.94
CA SER A 647 -11.27 0.76 -24.62
C SER A 647 -12.72 1.26 -24.48
N VAL A 648 -12.98 2.48 -24.95
CA VAL A 648 -14.32 3.10 -24.95
C VAL A 648 -15.24 2.36 -25.91
N SER A 649 -14.78 2.01 -27.11
CA SER A 649 -15.60 1.23 -28.04
C SER A 649 -15.87 -0.19 -27.53
N SER A 650 -14.89 -0.83 -26.87
CA SER A 650 -15.09 -2.12 -26.21
C SER A 650 -16.16 -2.06 -25.11
N LEU A 651 -16.19 -0.99 -24.30
CA LEU A 651 -17.26 -0.76 -23.33
C LEU A 651 -18.62 -0.64 -24.03
N ILE A 652 -18.72 0.19 -25.07
CA ILE A 652 -19.97 0.40 -25.80
C ILE A 652 -20.48 -0.92 -26.38
N GLN A 653 -19.61 -1.67 -27.06
CA GLN A 653 -19.95 -2.97 -27.64
C GLN A 653 -20.32 -4.01 -26.57
N TYR A 654 -19.67 -3.99 -25.40
CA TYR A 654 -20.05 -4.83 -24.27
C TYR A 654 -21.48 -4.51 -23.78
N ILE A 655 -21.81 -3.23 -23.58
CA ILE A 655 -23.16 -2.82 -23.17
C ILE A 655 -24.20 -3.19 -24.24
N MET A 656 -23.89 -2.95 -25.52
CA MET A 656 -24.75 -3.33 -26.64
C MET A 656 -25.02 -4.84 -26.68
N SER A 657 -23.97 -5.65 -26.61
CA SER A 657 -24.09 -7.12 -26.62
C SER A 657 -24.86 -7.64 -25.40
N LYS A 658 -24.55 -7.11 -24.21
CA LYS A 658 -25.18 -7.52 -22.95
C LYS A 658 -26.69 -7.25 -22.91
N HIS A 659 -27.14 -6.17 -23.55
CA HIS A 659 -28.53 -5.72 -23.50
C HIS A 659 -29.27 -5.89 -24.85
N GLY A 660 -28.62 -6.42 -25.88
CA GLY A 660 -29.24 -6.69 -27.18
C GLY A 660 -29.50 -5.46 -28.05
N PHE A 661 -28.73 -4.37 -27.89
CA PHE A 661 -28.91 -3.16 -28.70
C PHE A 661 -28.35 -3.36 -30.12
N THR A 662 -29.13 -2.99 -31.13
CA THR A 662 -28.65 -2.89 -32.53
C THR A 662 -28.04 -1.51 -32.78
N HIS A 663 -27.05 -1.42 -33.69
CA HIS A 663 -26.38 -0.15 -34.02
C HIS A 663 -27.37 0.98 -34.39
N LYS A 664 -28.45 0.64 -35.13
CA LYS A 664 -29.51 1.59 -35.53
C LYS A 664 -30.29 2.18 -34.35
N ASN A 665 -30.35 1.48 -33.22
CA ASN A 665 -31.05 1.93 -32.02
C ASN A 665 -30.14 2.68 -31.01
N VAL A 666 -28.89 2.90 -31.37
CA VAL A 666 -27.93 3.66 -30.56
C VAL A 666 -27.89 5.11 -31.02
N MET A 667 -27.97 6.02 -30.06
CA MET A 667 -27.81 7.46 -30.25
C MET A 667 -26.61 7.95 -29.46
N THR A 668 -25.70 8.71 -30.09
CA THR A 668 -24.60 9.39 -29.39
C THR A 668 -24.89 10.87 -29.21
N VAL A 669 -24.62 11.41 -28.03
CA VAL A 669 -24.93 12.81 -27.70
C VAL A 669 -23.84 13.51 -26.91
N GLY A 670 -23.69 14.81 -27.13
CA GLY A 670 -22.84 15.68 -26.31
C GLY A 670 -22.72 17.09 -26.88
N SER A 671 -22.08 18.00 -26.12
CA SER A 671 -21.68 19.31 -26.64
C SER A 671 -20.18 19.57 -26.52
N SER A 672 -19.65 20.51 -27.30
CA SER A 672 -18.25 20.90 -27.27
C SER A 672 -17.38 19.65 -27.47
N LYS A 673 -16.54 19.28 -26.49
CA LYS A 673 -15.76 18.03 -26.49
C LYS A 673 -16.64 16.80 -26.66
N GLY A 674 -17.74 16.72 -25.91
CA GLY A 674 -18.69 15.62 -26.00
C GLY A 674 -19.42 15.59 -27.34
N GLY A 675 -19.64 16.75 -27.97
CA GLY A 675 -20.23 16.84 -29.30
C GLY A 675 -19.29 16.31 -30.37
N TYR A 676 -17.99 16.62 -30.25
CA TYR A 676 -16.95 16.01 -31.08
C TYR A 676 -16.92 14.48 -30.91
N ALA A 677 -16.91 13.98 -29.67
CA ALA A 677 -16.91 12.54 -29.39
C ALA A 677 -18.17 11.86 -29.93
N ALA A 678 -19.35 12.48 -29.77
CA ALA A 678 -20.60 11.96 -30.31
C ALA A 678 -20.54 11.77 -31.83
N LEU A 679 -19.98 12.75 -32.56
CA LEU A 679 -19.73 12.65 -34.00
C LEU A 679 -18.69 11.57 -34.33
N TYR A 680 -17.54 11.58 -33.66
CA TYR A 680 -16.45 10.64 -33.90
C TYR A 680 -16.92 9.19 -33.77
N TYR A 681 -17.52 8.82 -32.63
CA TYR A 681 -18.00 7.46 -32.39
C TYR A 681 -19.24 7.12 -33.21
N GLY A 682 -20.17 8.08 -33.36
CA GLY A 682 -21.39 7.89 -34.14
C GLY A 682 -21.11 7.54 -35.60
N ILE A 683 -20.17 8.26 -36.22
CA ILE A 683 -19.78 8.04 -37.61
C ILE A 683 -18.93 6.79 -37.73
N LYS A 684 -17.83 6.69 -36.95
CA LYS A 684 -16.86 5.58 -37.07
C LYS A 684 -17.47 4.20 -36.84
N TYR A 685 -18.46 4.10 -35.96
CA TYR A 685 -19.12 2.84 -35.58
C TYR A 685 -20.53 2.69 -36.15
N HIS A 686 -20.94 3.54 -37.09
CA HIS A 686 -22.23 3.43 -37.80
C HIS A 686 -23.45 3.33 -36.86
N PHE A 687 -23.49 4.16 -35.80
CA PHE A 687 -24.66 4.24 -34.93
C PHE A 687 -25.82 4.96 -35.60
N GLY A 688 -27.03 4.81 -35.08
CA GLY A 688 -28.25 5.28 -35.75
C GLY A 688 -28.44 6.78 -35.76
N GLN A 689 -28.08 7.47 -34.67
CA GLN A 689 -28.35 8.91 -34.49
C GLN A 689 -27.17 9.61 -33.78
N VAL A 690 -26.88 10.85 -34.17
CA VAL A 690 -25.91 11.73 -33.51
C VAL A 690 -26.56 13.09 -33.20
N ILE A 691 -26.45 13.55 -31.95
CA ILE A 691 -26.83 14.92 -31.56
C ILE A 691 -25.61 15.64 -31.00
N ALA A 692 -25.09 16.62 -31.73
CA ALA A 692 -23.87 17.33 -31.37
C ALA A 692 -24.08 18.85 -31.24
N GLY A 693 -23.89 19.38 -30.04
CA GLY A 693 -23.96 20.81 -29.75
C GLY A 693 -22.59 21.48 -29.86
N ALA A 694 -22.45 22.48 -30.73
CA ALA A 694 -21.22 23.27 -30.95
C ALA A 694 -19.93 22.41 -30.93
N PRO A 695 -19.84 21.33 -31.72
CA PRO A 695 -18.67 20.45 -31.74
C PRO A 695 -17.41 21.16 -32.26
N GLN A 696 -16.24 20.83 -31.70
CA GLN A 696 -14.95 21.37 -32.14
C GLN A 696 -14.34 20.52 -33.25
N SER A 697 -14.91 20.58 -34.45
CA SER A 697 -14.55 19.69 -35.58
C SER A 697 -13.08 19.75 -36.02
N LYS A 698 -12.40 20.88 -35.78
CA LYS A 698 -10.98 21.11 -36.08
C LYS A 698 -10.21 21.20 -34.76
N LEU A 699 -9.79 20.05 -34.21
CA LEU A 699 -9.23 19.99 -32.87
C LEU A 699 -7.92 20.78 -32.72
N GLY A 700 -7.05 20.77 -33.73
CA GLY A 700 -5.79 21.52 -33.69
C GLY A 700 -6.03 23.02 -33.60
N ASP A 701 -6.89 23.56 -34.48
CA ASP A 701 -7.28 24.98 -34.44
C ASP A 701 -7.89 25.34 -33.08
N PHE A 702 -8.77 24.50 -32.55
CA PHE A 702 -9.42 24.76 -31.26
C PHE A 702 -8.45 24.72 -30.09
N LEU A 703 -7.75 23.59 -29.90
CA LEU A 703 -6.92 23.33 -28.74
C LEU A 703 -5.67 24.22 -28.70
N ILE A 704 -5.11 24.57 -29.86
CA ILE A 704 -3.85 25.32 -29.94
C ILE A 704 -4.12 26.82 -30.06
N ASP A 705 -5.01 27.24 -30.97
CA ASP A 705 -5.13 28.67 -31.32
C ASP A 705 -6.29 29.39 -30.63
N GLN A 706 -7.36 28.69 -30.26
CA GLN A 706 -8.60 29.32 -29.78
C GLN A 706 -8.81 29.20 -28.27
N ALA A 707 -8.46 28.05 -27.68
CA ALA A 707 -8.73 27.74 -26.28
C ALA A 707 -7.46 27.57 -25.42
N GLU A 708 -6.27 27.61 -26.01
CA GLU A 708 -4.97 27.47 -25.32
C GLU A 708 -4.86 26.20 -24.44
N HIS A 709 -5.48 25.10 -24.88
CA HIS A 709 -5.43 23.78 -24.26
C HIS A 709 -4.35 22.89 -24.88
N VAL A 710 -3.13 23.42 -24.96
CA VAL A 710 -1.97 22.74 -25.58
C VAL A 710 -1.67 21.41 -24.89
N ASN A 711 -1.92 21.31 -23.58
CA ASN A 711 -1.77 20.07 -22.81
C ASN A 711 -2.62 18.91 -23.37
N ILE A 712 -3.83 19.18 -23.86
CA ILE A 712 -4.69 18.15 -24.47
C ILE A 712 -4.17 17.80 -25.88
N ALA A 713 -3.71 18.80 -26.63
CA ALA A 713 -3.12 18.60 -27.95
C ALA A 713 -1.83 17.76 -27.88
N GLU A 714 -0.95 18.04 -26.91
CA GLU A 714 0.26 17.26 -26.60
C GLU A 714 -0.09 15.85 -26.19
N TYR A 715 -1.06 15.67 -25.29
CA TYR A 715 -1.51 14.35 -24.86
C TYR A 715 -1.92 13.48 -26.06
N ILE A 716 -2.75 14.02 -26.97
CA ILE A 716 -3.28 13.27 -28.12
C ILE A 716 -2.23 13.10 -29.23
N SER A 717 -1.46 14.14 -29.54
CA SER A 717 -0.60 14.17 -30.73
C SER A 717 0.89 13.90 -30.48
N GLY A 718 1.31 13.85 -29.21
CA GLY A 718 2.70 13.70 -28.77
C GLY A 718 3.38 15.04 -28.46
N SER A 719 4.17 15.07 -27.40
CA SER A 719 4.86 16.28 -26.88
C SER A 719 5.98 16.78 -27.79
N ASP A 720 6.69 15.89 -28.49
CA ASP A 720 7.88 16.27 -29.28
C ASP A 720 7.52 16.94 -30.63
N ASN A 721 6.27 16.81 -31.08
CA ASN A 721 5.79 17.43 -32.32
C ASN A 721 4.25 17.52 -32.35
N VAL A 722 3.70 18.50 -31.62
CA VAL A 722 2.26 18.78 -31.62
C VAL A 722 1.80 19.08 -33.05
N ASN A 723 1.11 18.12 -33.66
CA ASN A 723 0.73 18.21 -35.07
C ASN A 723 -0.71 18.71 -35.18
N LYS A 724 -0.83 20.03 -35.36
CA LYS A 724 -2.09 20.73 -35.57
C LYS A 724 -2.92 20.15 -36.72
N GLU A 725 -2.27 19.88 -37.85
CA GLU A 725 -2.97 19.38 -39.05
C GLU A 725 -3.51 17.96 -38.81
N TYR A 726 -2.71 17.09 -38.19
CA TYR A 726 -3.16 15.78 -37.77
C TYR A 726 -4.42 15.88 -36.91
N LEU A 727 -4.40 16.70 -35.85
CA LEU A 727 -5.55 16.90 -34.95
C LEU A 727 -6.79 17.42 -35.69
N ASN A 728 -6.60 18.36 -36.62
CA ASN A 728 -7.70 18.88 -37.45
C ASN A 728 -8.30 17.78 -38.31
N GLN A 729 -7.50 16.92 -38.93
CA GLN A 729 -7.98 15.92 -39.89
C GLN A 729 -8.62 14.68 -39.26
N ILE A 730 -8.47 14.43 -37.94
CA ILE A 730 -8.99 13.21 -37.28
C ILE A 730 -10.47 12.96 -37.61
N LEU A 731 -11.34 13.96 -37.43
CA LEU A 731 -12.77 13.80 -37.68
C LEU A 731 -13.09 13.84 -39.18
N PHE A 732 -12.41 14.69 -39.95
CA PHE A 732 -12.70 14.86 -41.37
C PHE A 732 -12.29 13.65 -42.22
N ASN A 733 -11.23 12.93 -41.83
CA ASN A 733 -10.83 11.66 -42.44
C ASN A 733 -11.87 10.55 -42.21
N LEU A 734 -12.64 10.60 -41.12
CA LEU A 734 -13.73 9.63 -40.90
C LEU A 734 -14.90 9.79 -41.87
N LEU A 735 -15.03 10.97 -42.49
CA LEU A 735 -16.14 11.26 -43.39
C LEU A 735 -15.98 10.57 -44.76
N ASP A 736 -14.83 9.96 -45.05
CA ASP A 736 -14.61 9.19 -46.28
C ASP A 736 -15.21 7.76 -46.21
N GLN A 737 -15.94 7.43 -45.14
CA GLN A 737 -16.64 6.16 -44.98
C GLN A 737 -17.92 6.08 -45.82
N PRO A 738 -18.40 4.86 -46.17
CA PRO A 738 -19.67 4.69 -46.88
C PRO A 738 -20.88 5.26 -46.13
N VAL A 739 -21.71 6.03 -46.84
CA VAL A 739 -22.87 6.74 -46.24
C VAL A 739 -24.13 5.89 -46.08
N ASP A 740 -24.23 4.73 -46.73
CA ASP A 740 -25.44 3.88 -46.69
C ASP A 740 -25.83 3.42 -45.28
N SER A 741 -24.85 3.36 -44.36
CA SER A 741 -25.03 3.01 -42.95
C SER A 741 -24.58 4.15 -42.01
N ALA A 742 -24.52 5.38 -42.51
CA ALA A 742 -24.15 6.53 -41.69
C ALA A 742 -25.28 6.91 -40.70
N PRO A 743 -24.94 7.52 -39.54
CA PRO A 743 -25.94 8.08 -38.64
C PRO A 743 -26.74 9.21 -39.30
N ASP A 744 -27.96 9.42 -38.80
CA ASP A 744 -28.63 10.71 -38.92
C ASP A 744 -27.98 11.70 -37.95
N ILE A 745 -27.50 12.84 -38.46
CA ILE A 745 -26.72 13.81 -37.68
C ILE A 745 -27.54 15.09 -37.46
N ARG A 746 -27.66 15.51 -36.21
CA ARG A 746 -28.23 16.81 -35.82
C ARG A 746 -27.15 17.67 -35.15
N LEU A 747 -26.86 18.82 -35.76
CA LEU A 747 -25.91 19.81 -35.27
C LEU A 747 -26.66 21.00 -34.69
N TYR A 748 -26.22 21.50 -33.53
CA TYR A 748 -26.81 22.66 -32.88
C TYR A 748 -25.76 23.70 -32.50
N VAL A 749 -25.93 24.97 -32.86
CA VAL A 749 -24.97 26.03 -32.49
C VAL A 749 -25.63 27.41 -32.44
N GLY A 750 -25.09 28.32 -31.62
CA GLY A 750 -25.57 29.70 -31.56
C GLY A 750 -25.04 30.56 -32.71
N THR A 751 -25.83 31.51 -33.22
CA THR A 751 -25.40 32.37 -34.34
C THR A 751 -24.25 33.31 -33.97
N TRP A 752 -24.04 33.60 -32.69
CA TRP A 752 -22.92 34.38 -32.15
C TRP A 752 -21.81 33.51 -31.53
N ASP A 753 -21.93 32.18 -31.58
CA ASP A 753 -20.87 31.29 -31.13
C ASP A 753 -19.71 31.30 -32.14
N TYR A 754 -18.48 31.44 -31.67
CA TYR A 754 -17.30 31.36 -32.53
C TYR A 754 -17.14 29.97 -33.17
N HIS A 755 -17.67 28.91 -32.53
CA HIS A 755 -17.72 27.56 -33.11
C HIS A 755 -18.56 27.51 -34.39
N HIS A 756 -19.56 28.38 -34.53
CA HIS A 756 -20.46 28.37 -35.69
C HIS A 756 -19.69 28.48 -37.01
N LYS A 757 -18.83 29.49 -37.13
CA LYS A 757 -18.06 29.73 -38.36
C LYS A 757 -16.81 28.87 -38.47
N SER A 758 -16.12 28.63 -37.35
CA SER A 758 -14.80 27.96 -37.37
C SER A 758 -14.88 26.45 -37.38
N HIS A 759 -15.96 25.86 -36.86
CA HIS A 759 -16.08 24.42 -36.67
C HIS A 759 -17.35 23.81 -37.27
N VAL A 760 -18.52 24.36 -36.94
CA VAL A 760 -19.81 23.73 -37.28
C VAL A 760 -20.15 23.89 -38.76
N LEU A 761 -20.04 25.09 -39.34
CA LEU A 761 -20.31 25.31 -40.77
C LEU A 761 -19.37 24.52 -41.68
N PRO A 762 -18.03 24.51 -41.48
CA PRO A 762 -17.14 23.68 -42.30
C PRO A 762 -17.50 22.19 -42.24
N LEU A 763 -17.81 21.68 -41.04
CA LEU A 763 -18.24 20.29 -40.88
C LEU A 763 -19.58 20.01 -41.57
N TYR A 764 -20.57 20.88 -41.39
CA TYR A 764 -21.90 20.75 -42.01
C TYR A 764 -21.82 20.68 -43.53
N HIS A 765 -21.06 21.58 -44.15
CA HIS A 765 -20.88 21.57 -45.61
C HIS A 765 -20.22 20.27 -46.07
N GLN A 766 -19.16 19.84 -45.38
CA GLN A 766 -18.43 18.65 -45.77
C GLN A 766 -19.22 17.34 -45.56
N LEU A 767 -20.07 17.27 -44.52
CA LEU A 767 -21.04 16.18 -44.33
C LEU A 767 -22.06 16.14 -45.47
N LYS A 768 -22.63 17.30 -45.82
CA LYS A 768 -23.63 17.42 -46.90
C LYS A 768 -23.05 17.06 -48.26
N ASP A 769 -21.85 17.55 -48.56
CA ASP A 769 -21.15 17.31 -49.83
C ASP A 769 -20.82 15.82 -50.02
N ARG A 770 -20.57 15.09 -48.93
CA ARG A 770 -20.34 13.63 -48.93
C ARG A 770 -21.61 12.78 -48.83
N GLY A 771 -22.80 13.41 -48.74
CA GLY A 771 -24.08 12.70 -48.76
C GLY A 771 -24.61 12.23 -47.41
N TYR A 772 -24.06 12.70 -46.28
CA TYR A 772 -24.61 12.39 -44.96
C TYR A 772 -25.96 13.07 -44.74
N LYS A 773 -26.88 12.40 -44.05
CA LYS A 773 -28.13 13.01 -43.58
C LYS A 773 -27.85 13.90 -42.37
N VAL A 774 -27.72 15.21 -42.62
CA VAL A 774 -27.36 16.20 -41.59
C VAL A 774 -28.35 17.37 -41.52
N THR A 775 -28.78 17.70 -40.31
CA THR A 775 -29.56 18.91 -39.98
C THR A 775 -28.70 19.87 -39.16
N LEU A 776 -28.78 21.17 -39.44
CA LEU A 776 -28.13 22.23 -38.68
C LEU A 776 -29.18 23.18 -38.12
N ASP A 777 -29.33 23.17 -36.80
CA ASP A 777 -30.22 24.02 -36.04
C ASP A 777 -29.42 25.18 -35.41
N LEU A 778 -29.94 26.41 -35.54
CA LEU A 778 -29.28 27.63 -35.07
C LEU A 778 -30.07 28.31 -33.96
N GLU A 779 -29.39 28.65 -32.87
CA GLU A 779 -29.96 29.46 -31.79
C GLU A 779 -29.63 30.94 -32.01
N ASP A 780 -30.65 31.80 -32.05
CA ASP A 780 -30.45 33.21 -32.39
C ASP A 780 -29.74 33.97 -31.26
N ARG A 781 -28.67 34.68 -31.63
CA ARG A 781 -27.85 35.54 -30.75
C ARG A 781 -27.27 34.84 -29.52
N ALA A 782 -27.19 33.52 -29.52
CA ALA A 782 -26.51 32.77 -28.48
C ALA A 782 -25.00 32.71 -28.75
N ASN A 783 -24.20 33.01 -27.72
CA ASN A 783 -22.76 32.73 -27.72
C ASN A 783 -22.47 31.39 -27.03
N HIS A 784 -21.20 30.98 -27.02
CA HIS A 784 -20.79 29.68 -26.45
C HIS A 784 -21.16 29.48 -24.97
N LYS A 785 -21.16 30.54 -24.16
CA LYS A 785 -21.55 30.46 -22.75
C LYS A 785 -23.06 30.24 -22.60
N ASP A 786 -23.86 30.85 -23.47
CA ASP A 786 -25.32 30.70 -23.46
C ASP A 786 -25.76 29.27 -23.79
N LEU A 787 -24.97 28.54 -24.59
CA LEU A 787 -25.26 27.14 -24.95
C LEU A 787 -25.30 26.19 -23.74
N LYS A 788 -24.67 26.54 -22.60
CA LYS A 788 -24.82 25.78 -21.35
C LYS A 788 -26.27 25.72 -20.86
N GLY A 789 -27.09 26.72 -21.21
CA GLY A 789 -28.52 26.75 -20.91
C GLY A 789 -29.39 26.23 -22.06
N TYR A 790 -29.07 26.59 -23.31
CA TYR A 790 -29.92 26.25 -24.46
C TYR A 790 -29.77 24.81 -24.94
N PHE A 791 -28.54 24.28 -25.00
CA PHE A 791 -28.32 22.93 -25.53
C PHE A 791 -29.02 21.82 -24.71
N PRO A 792 -29.07 21.86 -23.37
CA PRO A 792 -29.86 20.90 -22.60
C PRO A 792 -31.34 20.83 -23.00
N LEU A 793 -31.97 21.97 -23.31
CA LEU A 793 -33.37 22.03 -23.75
C LEU A 793 -33.52 21.43 -25.14
N TYR A 794 -32.66 21.87 -26.07
CA TYR A 794 -32.62 21.34 -27.42
C TYR A 794 -32.40 19.82 -27.41
N LEU A 795 -31.46 19.33 -26.59
CA LEU A 795 -31.16 17.91 -26.44
C LEU A 795 -32.38 17.13 -25.94
N GLY A 796 -33.02 17.59 -24.86
CA GLY A 796 -34.22 16.94 -24.31
C GLY A 796 -35.35 16.86 -25.32
N ARG A 797 -35.64 17.99 -26.00
CA ARG A 797 -36.67 18.05 -27.06
C ARG A 797 -36.34 17.11 -28.21
N THR A 798 -35.12 17.19 -28.73
CA THR A 798 -34.66 16.40 -29.89
C THR A 798 -34.67 14.91 -29.61
N ILE A 799 -34.19 14.48 -28.44
CA ILE A 799 -34.24 13.06 -28.05
C ILE A 799 -35.69 12.60 -27.97
N SER A 800 -36.57 13.39 -27.36
CA SER A 800 -37.97 13.04 -27.21
C SER A 800 -38.69 12.95 -28.56
N GLU A 801 -38.38 13.86 -29.49
CA GLU A 801 -38.86 13.79 -30.89
C GLU A 801 -38.39 12.52 -31.60
N ILE A 802 -37.12 12.13 -31.44
CA ILE A 802 -36.57 10.92 -32.08
C ILE A 802 -37.14 9.63 -31.48
N LEU A 803 -37.41 9.64 -30.17
CA LEU A 803 -37.98 8.51 -29.44
C LEU A 803 -39.52 8.48 -29.48
N ASP A 804 -40.17 9.46 -30.10
CA ASP A 804 -41.63 9.62 -30.15
C ASP A 804 -42.28 9.63 -28.75
N VAL A 805 -41.69 10.37 -27.81
CA VAL A 805 -42.20 10.52 -26.44
C VAL A 805 -42.52 11.98 -26.12
N GLN A 806 -43.46 12.18 -25.18
CA GLN A 806 -43.87 13.51 -24.78
C GLN A 806 -42.74 14.23 -24.02
N TYR A 807 -42.33 15.40 -24.53
CA TYR A 807 -41.37 16.27 -23.84
C TYR A 807 -42.10 17.38 -23.09
N VAL A 808 -41.83 17.52 -21.80
CA VAL A 808 -42.25 18.69 -21.01
C VAL A 808 -41.09 19.67 -20.95
N GLU A 809 -41.20 20.76 -21.71
CA GLU A 809 -40.14 21.76 -21.78
C GLU A 809 -40.14 22.67 -20.54
N HIS A 810 -39.07 22.58 -19.75
CA HIS A 810 -38.81 23.49 -18.64
C HIS A 810 -38.01 24.70 -19.12
N VAL A 811 -38.69 25.68 -19.73
CA VAL A 811 -38.06 26.90 -20.26
C VAL A 811 -37.34 27.68 -19.14
N PRO A 812 -36.01 27.87 -19.21
CA PRO A 812 -35.28 28.64 -18.23
C PRO A 812 -35.58 30.13 -18.38
N PHE A 813 -35.68 30.83 -17.25
CA PHE A 813 -35.81 32.29 -17.23
C PHE A 813 -34.43 32.95 -17.25
N LYS A 814 -34.34 34.15 -17.82
CA LYS A 814 -33.11 34.97 -17.91
C LYS A 814 -33.30 36.31 -17.23
N ILE A 815 -32.32 36.74 -16.43
CA ILE A 815 -32.31 38.11 -15.89
C ILE A 815 -31.81 39.06 -17.00
N LYS A 816 -32.70 39.86 -17.61
CA LYS A 816 -32.33 40.88 -18.61
C LYS A 816 -31.51 41.99 -17.99
N ARG A 817 -31.91 42.44 -16.80
CA ARG A 817 -31.33 43.61 -16.16
C ARG A 817 -31.51 43.57 -14.64
N ALA A 818 -30.48 43.97 -13.90
CA ALA A 818 -30.55 44.18 -12.46
C ALA A 818 -30.03 45.60 -12.16
N LEU A 819 -30.82 46.42 -11.47
CA LEU A 819 -30.48 47.81 -11.16
C LEU A 819 -30.71 48.13 -9.68
N LEU A 820 -29.82 48.95 -9.13
CA LEU A 820 -30.01 49.60 -7.85
C LEU A 820 -30.10 51.11 -8.10
N LYS A 821 -31.23 51.71 -7.75
CA LYS A 821 -31.46 53.16 -7.89
C LYS A 821 -31.63 53.81 -6.52
N ASP A 822 -30.98 54.94 -6.32
CA ASP A 822 -31.18 55.80 -5.15
C ASP A 822 -32.31 56.82 -5.38
N ASN A 823 -33.25 56.85 -4.44
CA ASN A 823 -34.37 57.81 -4.39
C ASN A 823 -34.23 58.77 -3.19
N LYS A 824 -33.02 59.03 -2.69
CA LYS A 824 -32.67 59.91 -1.55
C LYS A 824 -33.12 59.42 -0.17
N SER A 825 -34.20 58.64 -0.08
CA SER A 825 -34.74 58.12 1.18
C SER A 825 -34.63 56.59 1.32
N TYR A 826 -34.47 55.87 0.20
CA TYR A 826 -34.31 54.42 0.12
C TYR A 826 -33.75 54.04 -1.26
N PHE A 827 -33.13 52.86 -1.35
CA PHE A 827 -32.76 52.22 -2.60
C PHE A 827 -33.90 51.34 -3.13
N ILE A 828 -34.02 51.29 -4.45
CA ILE A 828 -34.85 50.32 -5.16
C ILE A 828 -33.94 49.36 -5.93
N ALA A 829 -33.93 48.10 -5.53
CA ALA A 829 -33.35 47.01 -6.30
C ALA A 829 -34.44 46.43 -7.22
N ARG A 830 -34.22 46.45 -8.53
CA ARG A 830 -35.16 45.92 -9.52
C ARG A 830 -34.48 44.88 -10.41
N CYS A 831 -35.17 43.77 -10.66
CA CYS A 831 -34.73 42.68 -11.51
C CYS A 831 -35.73 42.47 -12.65
N ASP A 832 -35.36 42.81 -13.88
CA ASP A 832 -36.18 42.53 -15.06
C ASP A 832 -35.83 41.13 -15.59
N THR A 833 -36.81 40.23 -15.68
CA THR A 833 -36.65 38.84 -16.14
C THR A 833 -37.39 38.54 -17.44
N GLU A 834 -36.87 37.60 -18.23
CA GLU A 834 -37.48 37.04 -19.44
C GLU A 834 -37.77 35.55 -19.21
N GLY A 835 -38.98 35.09 -19.52
CA GLY A 835 -39.40 33.70 -19.32
C GLY A 835 -40.78 33.59 -18.66
N HIS A 836 -41.38 32.39 -18.72
CA HIS A 836 -42.70 32.10 -18.15
C HIS A 836 -42.57 31.23 -16.89
N GLY A 837 -43.43 31.46 -15.89
CA GLY A 837 -43.53 30.68 -14.64
C GLY A 837 -43.53 31.54 -13.37
N ASN A 838 -43.87 30.95 -12.22
CA ASN A 838 -43.77 31.64 -10.92
C ASN A 838 -42.30 31.80 -10.54
N LEU A 839 -41.83 33.05 -10.50
CA LEU A 839 -40.46 33.41 -10.14
C LEU A 839 -40.42 33.97 -8.73
N GLU A 840 -39.43 33.55 -7.95
CA GLU A 840 -39.15 34.11 -6.64
C GLU A 840 -37.76 34.74 -6.63
N TYR A 841 -37.61 35.83 -5.88
CA TYR A 841 -36.45 36.71 -5.84
C TYR A 841 -35.90 36.79 -4.42
N ALA A 842 -34.59 36.76 -4.25
CA ALA A 842 -33.91 37.06 -2.99
C ALA A 842 -32.87 38.16 -3.18
N TYR A 843 -32.84 39.13 -2.27
CA TYR A 843 -32.06 40.36 -2.38
C TYR A 843 -31.01 40.43 -1.28
N TYR A 844 -29.74 40.38 -1.67
CA TYR A 844 -28.62 40.51 -0.73
C TYR A 844 -27.98 41.87 -0.93
N ILE A 845 -28.15 42.76 0.05
CA ILE A 845 -27.58 44.12 0.01
C ILE A 845 -26.19 44.08 0.63
N TYR A 846 -25.22 44.56 -0.13
CA TYR A 846 -23.85 44.74 0.29
C TYR A 846 -23.59 46.23 0.52
N LYS A 847 -22.80 46.52 1.56
CA LYS A 847 -22.21 47.83 1.84
C LYS A 847 -20.70 47.63 2.01
N ASP A 848 -19.88 48.30 1.21
CA ASP A 848 -18.41 48.16 1.25
C ASP A 848 -17.99 46.67 1.24
N ASP A 849 -18.59 45.90 0.32
CA ASP A 849 -18.47 44.43 0.16
C ASP A 849 -18.88 43.54 1.35
N LYS A 850 -19.48 44.11 2.39
CA LYS A 850 -20.08 43.35 3.50
C LYS A 850 -21.60 43.28 3.36
N ILE A 851 -22.16 42.08 3.56
CA ILE A 851 -23.62 41.91 3.51
C ILE A 851 -24.24 42.61 4.72
N VAL A 852 -25.14 43.55 4.46
CA VAL A 852 -25.90 44.28 5.48
C VAL A 852 -27.37 43.86 5.55
N HIS A 853 -27.89 43.21 4.50
CA HIS A 853 -29.25 42.69 4.49
C HIS A 853 -29.40 41.48 3.56
N LYS A 854 -30.30 40.55 3.91
CA LYS A 854 -30.71 39.41 3.10
C LYS A 854 -32.22 39.22 3.26
N THR A 855 -32.88 38.85 2.17
CA THR A 855 -34.27 38.39 2.20
C THR A 855 -34.34 36.89 1.95
N SER A 856 -35.41 36.26 2.42
CA SER A 856 -35.89 35.00 1.84
C SER A 856 -36.35 35.25 0.40
N TYR A 857 -36.59 34.17 -0.35
CA TYR A 857 -37.23 34.24 -1.66
C TYR A 857 -38.66 34.78 -1.52
N ILE A 858 -38.99 35.81 -2.31
CA ILE A 858 -40.29 36.49 -2.37
C ILE A 858 -40.75 36.63 -3.82
N GLU A 859 -42.04 36.73 -4.08
CA GLU A 859 -42.60 36.82 -5.45
C GLU A 859 -42.58 38.26 -6.03
N GLU A 860 -41.79 39.16 -5.44
CA GLU A 860 -41.67 40.55 -5.88
C GLU A 860 -40.34 40.78 -6.61
N GLU A 861 -40.42 41.26 -7.87
CA GLU A 861 -39.27 41.64 -8.70
C GLU A 861 -38.56 42.94 -8.28
N ILE A 862 -39.17 43.68 -7.34
CA ILE A 862 -38.68 44.95 -6.81
C ILE A 862 -38.56 44.87 -5.29
N PHE A 863 -37.37 45.20 -4.77
CA PHE A 863 -37.11 45.30 -3.34
C PHE A 863 -36.68 46.71 -2.93
N ARG A 864 -37.19 47.19 -1.80
CA ARG A 864 -36.87 48.51 -1.26
C ARG A 864 -36.05 48.39 0.02
N TYR A 865 -34.90 49.06 0.07
CA TYR A 865 -34.01 49.03 1.24
C TYR A 865 -33.66 50.45 1.70
N LYS A 866 -33.80 50.72 3.00
CA LYS A 866 -33.40 52.01 3.59
C LYS A 866 -31.94 51.94 4.09
N PRO A 867 -31.00 52.68 3.48
CA PRO A 867 -29.61 52.72 3.91
C PRO A 867 -29.49 53.35 5.31
N ARG A 868 -28.59 52.81 6.14
CA ARG A 868 -28.42 53.22 7.55
C ARG A 868 -27.10 53.95 7.84
N ALA A 869 -26.15 53.91 6.89
CA ALA A 869 -24.84 54.54 7.02
C ALA A 869 -24.27 54.88 5.64
N LYS A 870 -23.37 55.88 5.57
CA LYS A 870 -22.62 56.22 4.34
C LYS A 870 -21.70 55.08 3.90
N GLY A 871 -21.55 54.92 2.59
CA GLY A 871 -20.72 53.87 1.96
C GLY A 871 -21.22 53.47 0.57
N GLU A 872 -20.49 52.57 -0.09
CA GLU A 872 -20.86 52.06 -1.40
C GLU A 872 -21.81 50.87 -1.26
N TYR A 873 -22.98 50.94 -1.87
CA TYR A 873 -23.99 49.89 -1.84
C TYR A 873 -24.18 49.22 -3.19
N ARG A 874 -24.34 47.90 -3.18
CA ARG A 874 -24.78 47.10 -4.34
C ARG A 874 -25.71 45.98 -3.88
N CYS A 875 -26.54 45.46 -4.78
CA CYS A 875 -27.42 44.33 -4.49
C CYS A 875 -27.05 43.14 -5.36
N ARG A 876 -26.93 41.96 -4.76
CA ARG A 876 -26.93 40.69 -5.48
C ARG A 876 -28.33 40.11 -5.45
N ILE A 877 -28.92 39.93 -6.62
CA ILE A 877 -30.28 39.42 -6.78
C ILE A 877 -30.19 37.96 -7.23
N PHE A 878 -30.84 37.07 -6.48
CA PHE A 878 -31.04 35.68 -6.86
C PHE A 878 -32.48 35.51 -7.32
N VAL A 879 -32.68 34.86 -8.45
CA VAL A 879 -34.01 34.55 -8.97
C VAL A 879 -34.10 33.03 -9.10
N ARG A 880 -35.21 32.44 -8.71
CA ARG A 880 -35.50 31.02 -8.93
C ARG A 880 -36.90 30.81 -9.48
N ASN A 881 -37.10 29.71 -10.21
CA ASN A 881 -38.44 29.26 -10.56
C ASN A 881 -38.92 28.13 -9.62
N GLN A 882 -40.15 27.68 -9.82
CA GLN A 882 -40.77 26.53 -9.12
C GLN A 882 -39.97 25.22 -9.19
N TYR A 883 -39.06 25.08 -10.16
CA TYR A 883 -38.16 23.93 -10.34
C TYR A 883 -36.79 24.13 -9.69
N LYS A 884 -36.61 25.19 -8.89
CA LYS A 884 -35.36 25.57 -8.21
C LYS A 884 -34.17 25.85 -9.15
N GLN A 885 -34.41 26.06 -10.45
CA GLN A 885 -33.39 26.64 -11.33
C GLN A 885 -33.10 28.06 -10.87
N LYS A 886 -31.83 28.46 -10.81
CA LYS A 886 -31.40 29.74 -10.23
C LYS A 886 -30.62 30.57 -11.24
N ALA A 887 -30.92 31.86 -11.30
CA ALA A 887 -30.06 32.87 -11.93
C ALA A 887 -29.63 33.88 -10.87
N VAL A 888 -28.43 34.42 -11.01
CA VAL A 888 -27.90 35.46 -10.11
C VAL A 888 -27.35 36.61 -10.92
N ARG A 889 -27.59 37.84 -10.46
CA ARG A 889 -26.99 39.03 -11.06
C ARG A 889 -26.73 40.10 -10.01
N ASP A 890 -25.54 40.70 -10.07
CA ASP A 890 -25.23 41.89 -9.31
C ASP A 890 -25.79 43.13 -10.01
N THR A 891 -26.27 44.10 -9.24
CA THR A 891 -26.67 45.43 -9.71
C THR A 891 -25.44 46.32 -9.94
N ASN A 892 -25.64 47.50 -10.53
CA ASN A 892 -24.71 48.62 -10.37
C ASN A 892 -24.54 48.98 -8.88
N SER A 893 -23.40 49.60 -8.55
CA SER A 893 -23.17 50.22 -7.25
C SER A 893 -23.77 51.63 -7.19
N VAL A 894 -24.12 52.07 -5.99
CA VAL A 894 -24.54 53.43 -5.68
C VAL A 894 -23.89 53.87 -4.37
N PHE A 895 -23.31 55.07 -4.35
CA PHE A 895 -22.66 55.63 -3.16
C PHE A 895 -23.57 56.65 -2.47
N ILE A 896 -23.65 56.61 -1.14
CA ILE A 896 -24.33 57.61 -0.29
C ILE A 896 -23.33 58.34 0.59
#